data_AF-V2QC93-F1
#
_entry.id   AF-V2QC93-F1
#
_cell.length_a   1.000
_cell.length_b   1.000
_cell.length_c   1.000
_cell.angle_alpha   90.00
_cell.angle_beta   90.00
_cell.angle_gamma   90.00
#
_symmetry.space_group_name_H-M   'P 1'
#
loop_
_entity.id
_entity.type
_entity.pdbx_description
1 polymer ?
#
loop_
_entity_poly.entity_id
_entity_poly.type
_entity_poly.pdbx_seq_one_letter_code
_entity_poly.pdbx_strand_id
1 'polypeptide(L)'
;MQILFMLTGIPGSGKSYDIKRLNLEHLTISADTLRIMNGTLFPYIDKSSNIDSFYDSIVFEQLMQMLENRMIYGQTTILDTTGLYNINNILDMAKAYRYRVVYVVYDKYSIDECYNNIRSRKYNNSISYDVLIKYQARLIEFKKKHKDYETDLYSAVAKWDTFYLQQETFKQYEDITVIPDIHGSYTVFSKFLEDNDMLQDTKKAYIFLGDYIDRGENNVSMIEALIWLASLKNVYLIMGNHDLRLFYWAFDKPYGGNNFKKTIEEIEKKKSEKEIENMKKSIRKISNTVKDYIYFEFNGQKYFLNHAGIEYMDNHFPACFLNGKKTYGYKEDNDTYESYIKVAGIWQANHPDIIQIFGHRNCFPDKLENGIKINDNAYCLECNIEYGDPLIVFSLKDKAVKMYDNPAKKNKKIENNLKNIIQEKEFKEHNIKSINFTRNVFHKRIWNDITIKARGLYKYIDSSEIAGRGYIKFFNIGEKEDTKIENWVKDIEYPVYVYKKYNGFLGIVFYNKTTKDLEYATKSIAYGKKYNRYIEELLNNEQKEYIKEISKKHNVTFLFECIHIKDNEHPIKAEKSEIVLLDIVENSEDLVYKNGLAGNLFNKKELLDTIYNEEDLLKTAEYYNNSLDMDIEGVVLQDKNNKMLKIKTIFYKTKKLLRSLSYSNNIKVVENPYYTVTARSLAFLAAKDLIRNNNLDKWNDITLNDLKEYYKTLKL
;
A
#
# COMPACT_ATOMS: atom_id res chain seq x y z
N MET A 1 19.40 -2.14 -12.92
CA MET A 1 19.46 -3.61 -13.12
C MET A 1 20.36 -4.24 -12.06
N GLN A 2 20.39 -5.58 -11.89
CA GLN A 2 21.31 -6.24 -10.94
C GLN A 2 22.70 -6.48 -11.55
N ILE A 3 23.46 -5.41 -11.78
CA ILE A 3 24.80 -5.48 -12.39
C ILE A 3 25.87 -4.99 -11.40
N LEU A 4 26.95 -5.76 -11.30
CA LEU A 4 28.17 -5.38 -10.59
C LEU A 4 29.28 -5.17 -11.62
N PHE A 5 29.65 -3.92 -11.87
CA PHE A 5 30.84 -3.60 -12.65
C PHE A 5 32.05 -3.66 -11.73
N MET A 6 32.95 -4.60 -11.97
CA MET A 6 34.17 -4.73 -11.18
C MET A 6 35.32 -4.17 -11.99
N LEU A 7 35.87 -3.05 -11.51
CA LEU A 7 37.00 -2.43 -12.18
C LEU A 7 38.26 -3.26 -11.89
N THR A 8 38.97 -3.64 -12.94
CA THR A 8 40.15 -4.50 -12.86
C THR A 8 41.34 -3.82 -13.52
N GLY A 9 42.40 -3.55 -12.78
CA GLY A 9 43.60 -2.93 -13.34
C GLY A 9 44.55 -2.42 -12.27
N ILE A 10 45.80 -2.18 -12.66
CA ILE A 10 46.85 -1.76 -11.73
C ILE A 10 46.58 -0.35 -11.18
N PRO A 11 47.11 0.02 -9.99
CA PRO A 11 47.08 1.41 -9.54
C PRO A 11 47.68 2.33 -10.62
N GLY A 12 47.14 3.54 -10.81
CA GLY A 12 47.58 4.47 -11.86
C GLY A 12 46.93 4.29 -13.24
N SER A 13 46.09 3.24 -13.42
CA SER A 13 45.51 2.88 -14.72
C SER A 13 44.35 3.76 -15.21
N GLY A 14 43.95 4.82 -14.49
CA GLY A 14 42.87 5.73 -14.92
C GLY A 14 41.45 5.42 -14.42
N LYS A 15 41.23 4.35 -13.64
CA LYS A 15 39.90 3.97 -13.10
C LYS A 15 39.13 5.12 -12.44
N SER A 16 39.71 5.70 -11.38
CA SER A 16 39.06 6.78 -10.63
C SER A 16 38.94 8.09 -11.42
N TYR A 17 39.75 8.26 -12.47
CA TYR A 17 39.62 9.39 -13.40
C TYR A 17 38.36 9.20 -14.27
N ASP A 18 38.15 8.00 -14.81
CA ASP A 18 36.97 7.70 -15.64
C ASP A 18 35.67 7.75 -14.85
N ILE A 19 35.65 7.25 -13.61
CA ILE A 19 34.48 7.38 -12.73
C ILE A 19 34.05 8.84 -12.61
N LYS A 20 34.99 9.75 -12.34
CA LYS A 20 34.71 11.19 -12.18
C LYS A 20 34.32 11.85 -13.50
N ARG A 21 35.08 11.58 -14.57
CA ARG A 21 34.83 12.15 -15.89
C ARG A 21 33.44 11.79 -16.42
N LEU A 22 32.97 10.58 -16.11
CA LEU A 22 31.67 10.06 -16.53
C LEU A 22 30.53 10.36 -15.52
N ASN A 23 30.81 11.06 -14.42
CA ASN A 23 29.85 11.34 -13.34
C ASN A 23 29.20 10.09 -12.71
N LEU A 24 29.97 9.00 -12.58
CA LEU A 24 29.50 7.70 -12.09
C LEU A 24 29.77 7.48 -10.59
N GLU A 25 30.17 8.51 -9.84
CA GLU A 25 30.46 8.42 -8.40
C GLU A 25 29.27 7.88 -7.60
N HIS A 26 28.05 8.27 -7.97
CA HIS A 26 26.81 7.85 -7.29
C HIS A 26 26.53 6.33 -7.42
N LEU A 27 27.11 5.67 -8.42
CA LEU A 27 27.05 4.22 -8.60
C LEU A 27 28.23 3.49 -7.95
N THR A 28 29.24 4.23 -7.50
CA THR A 28 30.55 3.67 -7.19
C THR A 28 30.75 3.48 -5.69
N ILE A 29 31.23 2.29 -5.30
CA ILE A 29 31.89 2.06 -4.01
C ILE A 29 33.39 1.99 -4.28
N SER A 30 34.16 2.92 -3.72
CA SER A 30 35.62 2.99 -3.88
C SER A 30 36.33 2.78 -2.56
N ALA A 31 37.26 1.82 -2.52
CA ALA A 31 38.08 1.56 -1.33
C ALA A 31 38.93 2.78 -0.95
N ASP A 32 39.43 3.53 -1.95
CA ASP A 32 40.26 4.72 -1.71
C ASP A 32 39.44 5.89 -1.15
N THR A 33 38.19 6.05 -1.61
CA THR A 33 37.27 7.03 -1.01
C THR A 33 36.95 6.69 0.45
N LEU A 34 36.69 5.42 0.75
CA LEU A 34 36.38 4.97 2.12
C LEU A 34 37.58 5.16 3.07
N ARG A 35 38.80 4.90 2.59
CA ARG A 35 40.03 5.21 3.32
C ARG A 35 40.09 6.68 3.72
N ILE A 36 39.88 7.59 2.76
CA ILE A 36 39.89 9.04 3.02
C ILE A 36 38.81 9.41 4.04
N MET A 37 37.59 8.88 3.90
CA MET A 37 36.47 9.17 4.80
C MET A 37 36.69 8.67 6.24
N ASN A 38 37.42 7.57 6.43
CA ASN A 38 37.79 7.06 7.75
C ASN A 38 38.96 7.82 8.40
N GLY A 39 39.46 8.91 7.79
CA GLY A 39 40.53 9.72 8.38
C GLY A 39 41.93 9.10 8.29
N THR A 40 42.13 8.13 7.40
CA THR A 40 43.40 7.38 7.27
C THR A 40 44.55 8.15 6.62
N LEU A 41 44.43 9.48 6.47
CA LEU A 41 45.47 10.33 5.88
C LEU A 41 46.49 10.71 6.97
N PHE A 42 47.65 10.06 6.97
CA PHE A 42 48.75 10.42 7.85
C PHE A 42 49.85 11.19 7.09
N PRO A 43 50.34 12.32 7.63
CA PRO A 43 51.51 12.99 7.08
C PRO A 43 52.78 12.18 7.37
N TYR A 44 53.57 11.89 6.33
CA TYR A 44 54.90 11.27 6.46
C TYR A 44 56.02 12.31 6.42
N ILE A 45 57.21 11.91 6.89
CA ILE A 45 58.43 12.72 7.02
C ILE A 45 58.87 13.34 5.68
N ASP A 46 58.51 12.73 4.54
CA ASP A 46 58.81 13.18 3.18
C ASP A 46 57.74 14.12 2.58
N LYS A 47 56.79 14.63 3.38
CA LYS A 47 55.60 15.40 2.97
C LYS A 47 54.61 14.61 2.09
N SER A 48 54.77 13.29 1.92
CA SER A 48 53.73 12.46 1.33
C SER A 48 52.57 12.26 2.32
N SER A 49 51.36 12.18 1.79
CA SER A 49 50.16 11.79 2.56
C SER A 49 49.76 10.40 2.11
N ASN A 50 50.09 9.41 2.94
CA ASN A 50 49.77 8.02 2.66
C ASN A 50 48.57 7.58 3.46
N ILE A 51 47.84 6.63 2.88
CA ILE A 51 46.76 5.95 3.57
C ILE A 51 47.38 4.87 4.46
N ASP A 52 47.17 4.94 5.76
CA ASP A 52 47.63 3.90 6.69
C ASP A 52 46.79 2.61 6.54
N SER A 53 47.49 1.49 6.46
CA SER A 53 46.93 0.14 6.42
C SER A 53 46.34 -0.33 7.74
N PHE A 54 46.57 0.38 8.86
CA PHE A 54 46.01 0.05 10.18
C PHE A 54 44.48 -0.13 10.16
N TYR A 55 43.79 0.63 9.30
CA TYR A 55 42.34 0.60 9.15
C TYR A 55 41.85 -0.21 7.95
N ASP A 56 42.73 -0.92 7.21
CA ASP A 56 42.33 -1.64 5.99
C ASP A 56 41.27 -2.73 6.28
N SER A 57 41.33 -3.37 7.45
CA SER A 57 40.31 -4.36 7.86
C SER A 57 38.93 -3.71 8.02
N ILE A 58 38.86 -2.57 8.72
CA ILE A 58 37.63 -1.80 8.94
C ILE A 58 37.08 -1.24 7.62
N VAL A 59 37.96 -0.70 6.77
CA VAL A 59 37.57 -0.21 5.43
C VAL A 59 36.97 -1.34 4.60
N PHE A 60 37.60 -2.52 4.61
CA PHE A 60 37.11 -3.64 3.83
C PHE A 60 35.79 -4.20 4.37
N GLU A 61 35.62 -4.26 5.69
CA GLU A 61 34.34 -4.63 6.32
C GLU A 61 33.22 -3.66 5.92
N GLN A 62 33.46 -2.35 6.01
CA GLN A 62 32.50 -1.33 5.56
C GLN A 62 32.20 -1.43 4.07
N LEU A 63 33.22 -1.65 3.22
CA LEU A 63 33.05 -1.85 1.78
C LEU A 63 32.13 -3.05 1.50
N MET A 64 32.36 -4.18 2.16
CA MET A 64 31.54 -5.38 2.01
C MET A 64 30.11 -5.14 2.48
N GLN A 65 29.91 -4.45 3.60
CA GLN A 65 28.58 -4.11 4.10
C GLN A 65 27.83 -3.17 3.15
N MET A 66 28.49 -2.14 2.62
CA MET A 66 27.90 -1.23 1.64
C MET A 66 27.53 -1.97 0.36
N LEU A 67 28.40 -2.87 -0.11
CA LEU A 67 28.15 -3.68 -1.29
C LEU A 67 26.96 -4.62 -1.08
N GLU A 68 26.87 -5.30 0.06
CA GLU A 68 25.73 -6.16 0.41
C GLU A 68 24.42 -5.35 0.47
N ASN A 69 24.44 -4.16 1.06
CA ASN A 69 23.28 -3.26 1.11
C ASN A 69 22.80 -2.85 -0.28
N ARG A 70 23.70 -2.48 -1.20
CA ARG A 70 23.34 -2.19 -2.60
C ARG A 70 22.78 -3.44 -3.29
N MET A 71 23.37 -4.60 -3.03
CA MET A 71 22.93 -5.89 -3.56
C MET A 71 21.51 -6.27 -3.12
N ILE A 72 21.20 -6.13 -1.83
CA ILE A 72 19.87 -6.34 -1.23
C ILE A 72 18.78 -5.54 -1.95
N TYR A 73 19.10 -4.33 -2.43
CA TYR A 73 18.15 -3.45 -3.13
C TYR A 73 18.25 -3.53 -4.67
N GLY A 74 19.07 -4.42 -5.22
CA GLY A 74 19.17 -4.57 -6.68
C GLY A 74 19.73 -3.32 -7.38
N GLN A 75 20.55 -2.52 -6.70
CA GLN A 75 21.18 -1.33 -7.26
C GLN A 75 22.38 -1.69 -8.13
N THR A 76 22.41 -1.18 -9.37
CA THR A 76 23.62 -1.23 -10.20
C THR A 76 24.77 -0.59 -9.45
N THR A 77 25.91 -1.29 -9.41
CA THR A 77 27.05 -0.90 -8.57
C THR A 77 28.35 -1.04 -9.34
N ILE A 78 29.17 -0.01 -9.29
CA ILE A 78 30.56 -0.03 -9.74
C ILE A 78 31.44 -0.23 -8.51
N LEU A 79 32.29 -1.25 -8.53
CA LEU A 79 33.24 -1.50 -7.47
C LEU A 79 34.63 -1.05 -7.92
N ASP A 80 35.03 0.14 -7.46
CA ASP A 80 36.37 0.70 -7.70
C ASP A 80 37.37 0.06 -6.75
N THR A 81 37.93 -1.05 -7.23
CA THR A 81 39.05 -1.74 -6.61
C THR A 81 40.08 -2.04 -7.70
N THR A 82 41.17 -2.72 -7.34
CA THR A 82 42.09 -3.24 -8.35
C THR A 82 41.53 -4.47 -9.05
N GLY A 83 40.56 -5.19 -8.46
CA GLY A 83 39.97 -6.40 -9.05
C GLY A 83 40.93 -7.57 -9.25
N LEU A 84 42.15 -7.51 -8.70
CA LEU A 84 43.26 -8.44 -8.95
C LEU A 84 43.62 -9.34 -7.76
N TYR A 85 42.91 -9.21 -6.65
CA TYR A 85 43.09 -10.05 -5.46
C TYR A 85 41.95 -11.07 -5.33
N ASN A 86 41.93 -11.83 -4.23
CA ASN A 86 40.85 -12.76 -3.94
C ASN A 86 39.52 -12.01 -3.81
N ILE A 87 38.62 -12.28 -4.75
CA ILE A 87 37.28 -11.70 -4.87
C ILE A 87 36.18 -12.73 -4.59
N ASN A 88 36.52 -13.94 -4.13
CA ASN A 88 35.55 -15.04 -3.99
C ASN A 88 34.35 -14.62 -3.13
N ASN A 89 34.59 -13.93 -2.01
CA ASN A 89 33.51 -13.44 -1.14
C ASN A 89 32.55 -12.49 -1.88
N ILE A 90 33.08 -11.65 -2.78
CA ILE A 90 32.29 -10.74 -3.62
C ILE A 90 31.50 -11.53 -4.66
N LEU A 91 32.12 -12.53 -5.30
CA LEU A 91 31.48 -13.38 -6.30
C LEU A 91 30.37 -14.26 -5.70
N ASP A 92 30.59 -14.81 -4.51
CA ASP A 92 29.60 -15.60 -3.76
C ASP A 92 28.41 -14.73 -3.36
N MET A 93 28.68 -13.49 -2.92
CA MET A 93 27.64 -12.53 -2.62
C MET A 93 26.88 -12.10 -3.87
N ALA A 94 27.57 -11.79 -4.97
CA ALA A 94 26.95 -11.47 -6.25
C ALA A 94 26.04 -12.61 -6.71
N LYS A 95 26.49 -13.87 -6.59
CA LYS A 95 25.68 -15.05 -6.90
C LYS A 95 24.45 -15.16 -5.99
N ALA A 96 24.60 -15.00 -4.68
CA ALA A 96 23.49 -15.08 -3.72
C ALA A 96 22.39 -14.02 -3.98
N TYR A 97 22.79 -12.84 -4.43
CA TYR A 97 21.89 -11.74 -4.77
C TYR A 97 21.57 -11.61 -6.27
N ARG A 98 21.95 -12.59 -7.09
CA ARG A 98 21.68 -12.68 -8.55
C ARG A 98 22.28 -11.56 -9.41
N TYR A 99 23.42 -11.03 -8.99
CA TYR A 99 24.14 -10.01 -9.74
C TYR A 99 24.92 -10.62 -10.90
N ARG A 100 24.80 -9.99 -12.08
CA ARG A 100 25.74 -10.21 -13.16
C ARG A 100 27.02 -9.44 -12.87
N VAL A 101 28.14 -10.14 -12.84
CA VAL A 101 29.47 -9.51 -12.71
C VAL A 101 30.00 -9.19 -14.09
N VAL A 102 30.31 -7.92 -14.34
CA VAL A 102 30.95 -7.43 -15.56
C VAL A 102 32.32 -6.90 -15.18
N TYR A 103 33.38 -7.52 -15.73
CA TYR A 103 34.73 -7.03 -15.53
C TYR A 103 35.01 -5.90 -16.51
N VAL A 104 35.53 -4.77 -15.99
CA VAL A 104 35.99 -3.65 -16.82
C VAL A 104 37.50 -3.53 -16.63
N VAL A 105 38.26 -3.97 -17.62
CA VAL A 105 39.72 -4.09 -17.55
C VAL A 105 40.39 -2.80 -18.04
N TYR A 106 41.26 -2.24 -17.20
CA TYR A 106 42.07 -1.08 -17.48
C TYR A 106 43.53 -1.48 -17.70
N ASP A 107 43.92 -1.58 -18.96
CA ASP A 107 45.26 -1.98 -19.42
C ASP A 107 45.82 -1.05 -20.51
N LYS A 108 45.19 0.12 -20.70
CA LYS A 108 45.59 1.12 -21.69
C LYS A 108 47.00 1.69 -21.45
N TYR A 109 47.38 1.88 -20.20
CA TYR A 109 48.65 2.50 -19.82
C TYR A 109 49.71 1.44 -19.49
N SER A 110 50.94 1.70 -19.90
CA SER A 110 52.11 0.94 -19.45
C SER A 110 52.31 1.07 -17.94
N ILE A 111 53.13 0.16 -17.37
CA ILE A 111 53.48 0.20 -15.95
C ILE A 111 54.19 1.52 -15.57
N ASP A 112 55.03 2.06 -16.46
CA ASP A 112 55.75 3.32 -16.26
C ASP A 112 54.79 4.52 -16.24
N GLU A 113 53.85 4.58 -17.19
CA GLU A 113 52.79 5.59 -17.20
C GLU A 113 51.93 5.50 -15.94
N CYS A 114 51.56 4.28 -15.52
CA CYS A 114 50.81 4.07 -14.29
C CYS A 114 51.59 4.55 -13.05
N TYR A 115 52.89 4.29 -12.98
CA TYR A 115 53.75 4.77 -11.91
C TYR A 115 53.82 6.30 -11.88
N ASN A 116 54.02 6.94 -13.03
CA ASN A 116 54.01 8.40 -13.16
C ASN A 116 52.64 9.01 -12.76
N ASN A 117 51.55 8.37 -13.16
CA ASN A 117 50.18 8.75 -12.78
C ASN A 117 49.91 8.60 -11.28
N ILE A 118 50.60 7.70 -10.58
CA ILE A 118 50.51 7.60 -9.12
C ILE A 118 51.29 8.73 -8.46
N ARG A 119 52.50 9.04 -8.96
CA ARG A 119 53.36 10.09 -8.41
C ARG A 119 52.73 11.48 -8.52
N SER A 120 51.89 11.71 -9.52
CA SER A 120 51.15 12.98 -9.69
C SER A 120 49.92 13.13 -8.79
N ARG A 121 49.53 12.09 -8.03
CA ARG A 121 48.36 12.16 -7.14
C ARG A 121 48.62 13.07 -5.94
N LYS A 122 47.54 13.71 -5.47
CA LYS A 122 47.54 14.48 -4.21
C LYS A 122 47.72 13.58 -2.97
N TYR A 123 47.14 12.38 -2.98
CA TYR A 123 47.17 11.41 -1.89
C TYR A 123 47.58 10.03 -2.44
N ASN A 124 48.17 9.18 -1.59
CA ASN A 124 48.58 7.82 -1.97
C ASN A 124 49.51 7.77 -3.21
N ASN A 125 50.51 8.66 -3.22
CA ASN A 125 51.46 8.87 -4.31
C ASN A 125 52.81 8.15 -4.10
N SER A 126 52.90 7.26 -3.10
CA SER A 126 54.15 6.64 -2.64
C SER A 126 54.29 5.14 -2.95
N ILE A 127 53.35 4.55 -3.72
CA ILE A 127 53.40 3.12 -4.08
C ILE A 127 54.73 2.81 -4.79
N SER A 128 55.48 1.82 -4.30
CA SER A 128 56.77 1.43 -4.89
C SER A 128 56.61 0.72 -6.23
N TYR A 129 57.63 0.85 -7.09
CA TYR A 129 57.63 0.22 -8.42
C TYR A 129 57.53 -1.31 -8.34
N ASP A 130 58.21 -1.95 -7.37
CA ASP A 130 58.13 -3.40 -7.13
C ASP A 130 56.71 -3.89 -6.80
N VAL A 131 55.92 -3.08 -6.08
CA VAL A 131 54.52 -3.40 -5.80
C VAL A 131 53.70 -3.34 -7.09
N LEU A 132 53.95 -2.37 -7.98
CA LEU A 132 53.27 -2.30 -9.28
C LEU A 132 53.61 -3.48 -10.19
N ILE A 133 54.85 -3.98 -10.18
CA ILE A 133 55.23 -5.19 -10.92
C ILE A 133 54.36 -6.37 -10.49
N LYS A 134 54.10 -6.53 -9.18
CA LYS A 134 53.22 -7.59 -8.66
C LYS A 134 51.78 -7.44 -9.16
N TYR A 135 51.26 -6.20 -9.24
CA TYR A 135 49.95 -5.93 -9.82
C TYR A 135 49.90 -6.24 -11.32
N GLN A 136 50.95 -5.86 -12.08
CA GLN A 136 51.04 -6.12 -13.51
C GLN A 136 51.06 -7.63 -13.81
N ALA A 137 51.81 -8.41 -13.04
CA ALA A 137 51.83 -9.87 -13.16
C ALA A 137 50.42 -10.47 -12.96
N ARG A 138 49.69 -10.01 -11.95
CA ARG A 138 48.30 -10.46 -11.70
C ARG A 138 47.34 -10.04 -12.81
N LEU A 139 47.51 -8.84 -13.39
CA LEU A 139 46.68 -8.40 -14.51
C LEU A 139 46.88 -9.28 -15.74
N ILE A 140 48.12 -9.66 -16.03
CA ILE A 140 48.45 -10.60 -17.11
C ILE A 140 47.79 -11.96 -16.84
N GLU A 141 47.88 -12.48 -15.62
CA GLU A 141 47.24 -13.74 -15.24
C GLU A 141 45.71 -13.66 -15.34
N PHE A 142 45.12 -12.56 -14.87
CA PHE A 142 43.69 -12.30 -14.97
C PHE A 142 43.21 -12.36 -16.43
N LYS A 143 43.88 -11.66 -17.35
CA LYS A 143 43.53 -11.66 -18.78
C LYS A 143 43.72 -13.03 -19.46
N LYS A 144 44.60 -13.88 -18.94
CA LYS A 144 44.73 -15.27 -19.41
C LYS A 144 43.53 -16.12 -18.98
N LYS A 145 43.06 -15.92 -17.75
CA LYS A 145 41.95 -16.66 -17.15
C LYS A 145 40.57 -16.19 -17.64
N HIS A 146 40.40 -14.89 -17.86
CA HIS A 146 39.14 -14.27 -18.25
C HIS A 146 39.23 -13.71 -19.68
N LYS A 147 38.36 -14.19 -20.56
CA LYS A 147 38.27 -13.71 -21.95
C LYS A 147 37.07 -12.80 -22.21
N ASP A 148 36.07 -12.85 -21.34
CA ASP A 148 34.85 -12.02 -21.41
C ASP A 148 34.98 -10.86 -20.41
N TYR A 149 35.46 -9.72 -20.90
CA TYR A 149 35.57 -8.48 -20.15
C TYR A 149 35.39 -7.28 -21.10
N GLU A 150 34.88 -6.18 -20.55
CA GLU A 150 34.79 -4.89 -21.23
C GLU A 150 36.10 -4.11 -20.99
N THR A 151 36.46 -3.21 -21.90
CA THR A 151 37.67 -2.35 -21.77
C THR A 151 37.34 -0.86 -21.64
N ASP A 152 36.06 -0.50 -21.79
CA ASP A 152 35.56 0.86 -21.68
C ASP A 152 34.37 0.90 -20.71
N LEU A 153 34.49 1.71 -19.65
CA LEU A 153 33.48 1.77 -18.59
C LEU A 153 32.17 2.36 -19.09
N TYR A 154 32.22 3.39 -19.94
CA TYR A 154 31.01 4.02 -20.47
C TYR A 154 30.18 3.04 -21.29
N SER A 155 30.82 2.36 -22.23
CA SER A 155 30.18 1.34 -23.08
C SER A 155 29.64 0.19 -22.25
N ALA A 156 30.37 -0.25 -21.21
CA ALA A 156 29.91 -1.29 -20.30
C ALA A 156 28.63 -0.86 -19.54
N VAL A 157 28.63 0.34 -18.95
CA VAL A 157 27.48 0.87 -18.21
C VAL A 157 26.28 1.10 -19.15
N ALA A 158 26.49 1.74 -20.29
CA ALA A 158 25.44 1.99 -21.27
C ALA A 158 24.82 0.70 -21.83
N LYS A 159 25.61 -0.37 -21.97
CA LYS A 159 25.13 -1.67 -22.47
C LYS A 159 24.34 -2.45 -21.42
N TRP A 160 24.80 -2.44 -20.17
CA TRP A 160 24.29 -3.35 -19.15
C TRP A 160 23.35 -2.70 -18.14
N ASP A 161 23.26 -1.38 -18.08
CA ASP A 161 22.43 -0.65 -17.10
C ASP A 161 21.16 -0.04 -17.70
N THR A 162 20.66 -0.65 -18.76
CA THR A 162 19.46 -0.24 -19.50
C THR A 162 18.53 -1.41 -19.73
N PHE A 163 17.22 -1.17 -19.76
CA PHE A 163 16.25 -2.21 -20.08
C PHE A 163 16.47 -2.76 -21.50
N TYR A 164 16.63 -4.08 -21.62
CA TYR A 164 16.91 -4.76 -22.88
C TYR A 164 15.65 -5.36 -23.48
N LEU A 165 15.42 -5.09 -24.78
CA LEU A 165 14.32 -5.69 -25.55
C LEU A 165 14.68 -7.12 -25.95
N GLN A 166 13.96 -8.09 -25.40
CA GLN A 166 14.18 -9.53 -25.55
C GLN A 166 13.49 -10.09 -26.81
N GLN A 167 13.47 -9.34 -27.92
CA GLN A 167 12.66 -9.67 -29.09
C GLN A 167 13.01 -11.02 -29.71
N GLU A 168 14.30 -11.33 -29.80
CA GLU A 168 14.79 -12.59 -30.36
C GLU A 168 14.28 -13.82 -29.59
N THR A 169 14.04 -13.67 -28.29
CA THR A 169 13.49 -14.74 -27.44
C THR A 169 12.01 -14.96 -27.69
N PHE A 170 11.23 -13.88 -27.87
CA PHE A 170 9.77 -13.98 -27.93
C PHE A 170 9.19 -14.07 -29.34
N LYS A 171 9.94 -13.69 -30.38
CA LYS A 171 9.46 -13.75 -31.79
C LYS A 171 9.12 -15.16 -32.30
N GLN A 172 9.58 -16.20 -31.61
CA GLN A 172 9.36 -17.60 -32.00
C GLN A 172 7.98 -18.13 -31.57
N TYR A 173 7.26 -17.44 -30.68
CA TYR A 173 6.00 -17.91 -30.13
C TYR A 173 4.80 -17.33 -30.89
N GLU A 174 3.79 -18.16 -31.10
CA GLU A 174 2.52 -17.79 -31.74
C GLU A 174 1.49 -17.27 -30.70
N ASP A 175 1.66 -17.61 -29.42
CA ASP A 175 0.84 -17.15 -28.30
C ASP A 175 1.71 -16.98 -27.05
N ILE A 176 1.31 -16.05 -26.19
CA ILE A 176 1.95 -15.79 -24.90
C ILE A 176 0.84 -15.70 -23.86
N THR A 177 0.92 -16.54 -22.83
CA THR A 177 0.02 -16.49 -21.67
C THR A 177 0.75 -15.97 -20.46
N VAL A 178 0.16 -14.99 -19.79
CA VAL A 178 0.65 -14.37 -18.56
C VAL A 178 -0.12 -14.96 -17.38
N ILE A 179 0.62 -15.41 -16.37
CA ILE A 179 0.13 -16.09 -15.18
C ILE A 179 0.42 -15.18 -13.97
N PRO A 180 -0.57 -14.94 -13.10
CA PRO A 180 -0.46 -14.02 -11.96
C PRO A 180 0.38 -14.59 -10.83
N ASP A 181 0.40 -13.86 -9.72
CA ASP A 181 0.91 -14.34 -8.45
C ASP A 181 0.15 -15.60 -8.01
N ILE A 182 0.88 -16.58 -7.44
CA ILE A 182 0.33 -17.92 -7.12
C ILE A 182 0.22 -18.14 -5.61
N HIS A 183 1.09 -17.54 -4.82
CA HIS A 183 1.08 -17.58 -3.36
C HIS A 183 0.85 -18.97 -2.77
N GLY A 184 1.59 -20.00 -3.21
CA GLY A 184 1.45 -21.33 -2.62
C GLY A 184 0.15 -22.08 -2.97
N SER A 185 -0.70 -21.52 -3.84
CA SER A 185 -2.00 -22.11 -4.24
C SER A 185 -1.87 -23.20 -5.29
N TYR A 186 -1.19 -24.28 -4.90
CA TYR A 186 -0.87 -25.42 -5.75
C TYR A 186 -2.10 -26.10 -6.37
N THR A 187 -3.22 -26.17 -5.66
CA THR A 187 -4.37 -27.00 -6.09
C THR A 187 -5.07 -26.42 -7.32
N VAL A 188 -5.21 -25.10 -7.39
CA VAL A 188 -5.74 -24.44 -8.59
C VAL A 188 -4.68 -24.34 -9.68
N PHE A 189 -3.42 -24.18 -9.29
CA PHE A 189 -2.30 -24.16 -10.22
C PHE A 189 -2.14 -25.51 -10.95
N SER A 190 -2.30 -26.65 -10.27
CA SER A 190 -2.20 -27.97 -10.90
C SER A 190 -3.30 -28.20 -11.94
N LYS A 191 -4.52 -27.72 -11.69
CA LYS A 191 -5.61 -27.73 -12.68
C LYS A 191 -5.26 -26.88 -13.90
N PHE A 192 -4.68 -25.71 -13.69
CA PHE A 192 -4.18 -24.88 -14.78
C PHE A 192 -3.14 -25.64 -15.61
N LEU A 193 -2.21 -26.37 -14.99
CA LEU A 193 -1.23 -27.18 -15.72
C LEU A 193 -1.90 -28.29 -16.55
N GLU A 194 -2.86 -29.02 -15.98
CA GLU A 194 -3.60 -30.10 -16.68
C GLU A 194 -4.33 -29.57 -17.92
N ASP A 195 -5.07 -28.46 -17.77
CA ASP A 195 -5.80 -27.80 -18.85
C ASP A 195 -4.91 -27.21 -19.97
N ASN A 196 -3.62 -27.03 -19.69
CA ASN A 196 -2.64 -26.48 -20.64
C ASN A 196 -1.61 -27.53 -21.05
N ASP A 197 -1.99 -28.82 -21.03
CA ASP A 197 -1.15 -29.95 -21.44
C ASP A 197 0.24 -29.91 -20.79
N MET A 198 0.29 -29.63 -19.49
CA MET A 198 1.52 -29.52 -18.71
C MET A 198 2.57 -28.59 -19.35
N LEU A 199 2.09 -27.52 -20.02
CA LEU A 199 2.88 -26.51 -20.70
C LEU A 199 3.76 -27.05 -21.85
N GLN A 200 3.40 -28.19 -22.44
CA GLN A 200 4.18 -28.83 -23.51
C GLN A 200 4.03 -28.16 -24.89
N ASP A 201 3.08 -27.23 -25.06
CA ASP A 201 2.94 -26.49 -26.32
C ASP A 201 4.12 -25.55 -26.55
N THR A 202 5.08 -26.02 -27.35
CA THR A 202 6.30 -25.28 -27.69
C THR A 202 6.08 -24.02 -28.53
N LYS A 203 4.90 -23.87 -29.16
CA LYS A 203 4.54 -22.64 -29.90
C LYS A 203 4.05 -21.54 -28.97
N LYS A 204 3.82 -21.86 -27.69
CA LYS A 204 3.27 -20.95 -26.69
C LYS A 204 4.29 -20.67 -25.59
N ALA A 205 4.43 -19.41 -25.22
CA ALA A 205 5.19 -19.01 -24.03
C ALA A 205 4.27 -18.82 -22.82
N TYR A 206 4.79 -19.16 -21.65
CA TYR A 206 4.12 -18.95 -20.36
C TYR A 206 4.98 -18.06 -19.49
N ILE A 207 4.46 -16.89 -19.12
CA ILE A 207 5.18 -15.91 -18.31
C ILE A 207 4.51 -15.78 -16.95
N PHE A 208 5.21 -16.12 -15.88
CA PHE A 208 4.72 -15.99 -14.52
C PHE A 208 5.21 -14.68 -13.89
N LEU A 209 4.31 -13.96 -13.22
CA LEU A 209 4.58 -12.62 -12.70
C LEU A 209 5.28 -12.57 -11.34
N GLY A 210 5.38 -13.69 -10.62
CA GLY A 210 6.12 -13.80 -9.36
C GLY A 210 5.26 -14.32 -8.22
N ASP A 211 5.75 -14.13 -7.00
CA ASP A 211 5.13 -14.53 -5.74
C ASP A 211 4.54 -15.94 -5.81
N TYR A 212 5.41 -16.92 -6.08
CA TYR A 212 5.03 -18.32 -6.27
C TYR A 212 4.59 -19.01 -4.99
N ILE A 213 5.09 -18.51 -3.86
CA ILE A 213 4.98 -19.10 -2.53
C ILE A 213 4.43 -18.09 -1.52
N ASP A 214 4.29 -18.57 -0.28
CA ASP A 214 3.75 -17.88 0.88
C ASP A 214 2.21 -17.84 0.91
N ARG A 215 1.60 -17.84 2.10
CA ARG A 215 0.14 -17.73 2.39
C ARG A 215 -0.79 -18.88 1.94
N GLY A 216 -0.55 -19.52 0.81
CA GLY A 216 -1.42 -20.57 0.25
C GLY A 216 -1.35 -21.91 0.95
N GLU A 217 -2.09 -22.88 0.42
CA GLU A 217 -2.32 -24.17 1.07
C GLU A 217 -1.18 -25.19 0.96
N ASN A 218 -0.28 -25.05 -0.02
CA ASN A 218 0.78 -26.05 -0.22
C ASN A 218 2.05 -25.45 -0.86
N ASN A 219 2.90 -24.87 -0.01
CA ASN A 219 4.13 -24.24 -0.49
C ASN A 219 5.19 -25.24 -0.93
N VAL A 220 5.25 -26.42 -0.29
CA VAL A 220 6.26 -27.42 -0.63
C VAL A 220 6.08 -27.91 -2.07
N SER A 221 4.84 -28.22 -2.47
CA SER A 221 4.56 -28.62 -3.85
C SER A 221 4.74 -27.48 -4.85
N MET A 222 4.45 -26.23 -4.46
CA MET A 222 4.75 -25.06 -5.31
C MET A 222 6.25 -24.86 -5.52
N ILE A 223 7.10 -25.09 -4.51
CA ILE A 223 8.56 -25.00 -4.66
C ILE A 223 9.07 -26.09 -5.62
N GLU A 224 8.56 -27.31 -5.49
CA GLU A 224 8.90 -28.41 -6.40
C GLU A 224 8.46 -28.11 -7.84
N ALA A 225 7.26 -27.54 -8.01
CA ALA A 225 6.78 -27.07 -9.31
C ALA A 225 7.64 -25.93 -9.85
N LEU A 226 8.04 -24.96 -9.03
CA LEU A 226 8.92 -23.86 -9.45
C LEU A 226 10.26 -24.38 -10.01
N ILE A 227 10.83 -25.40 -9.38
CA ILE A 227 12.05 -26.06 -9.87
C ILE A 227 11.82 -26.73 -11.22
N TRP A 228 10.69 -27.41 -11.40
CA TRP A 228 10.32 -28.03 -12.67
C TRP A 228 10.04 -26.99 -13.77
N LEU A 229 9.24 -25.95 -13.47
CA LEU A 229 8.93 -24.84 -14.38
C LEU A 229 10.21 -24.19 -14.90
N ALA A 230 11.19 -23.95 -14.02
CA ALA A 230 12.48 -23.38 -14.39
C ALA A 230 13.33 -24.26 -15.34
N SER A 231 12.95 -25.53 -15.55
CA SER A 231 13.58 -26.43 -16.51
C SER A 231 12.97 -26.39 -17.91
N LEU A 232 11.77 -25.81 -18.05
CA LEU A 232 11.04 -25.75 -19.31
C LEU A 232 11.53 -24.56 -20.16
N LYS A 233 11.70 -24.78 -21.47
CA LYS A 233 12.27 -23.78 -22.38
C LYS A 233 11.29 -22.66 -22.77
N ASN A 234 9.99 -22.93 -22.69
CA ASN A 234 8.91 -22.01 -23.03
C ASN A 234 8.27 -21.36 -21.78
N VAL A 235 8.87 -21.54 -20.60
CA VAL A 235 8.42 -20.92 -19.35
C VAL A 235 9.41 -19.85 -18.92
N TYR A 236 8.86 -18.70 -18.56
CA TYR A 236 9.61 -17.54 -18.10
C TYR A 236 9.06 -17.10 -16.74
N LEU A 237 9.97 -16.91 -15.78
CA LEU A 237 9.62 -16.67 -14.39
C LEU A 237 10.09 -15.28 -13.99
N ILE A 238 9.21 -14.45 -13.43
CA ILE A 238 9.56 -13.15 -12.85
C ILE A 238 9.70 -13.28 -11.32
N MET A 239 10.57 -12.47 -10.73
CA MET A 239 10.88 -12.43 -9.31
C MET A 239 9.87 -11.57 -8.54
N GLY A 240 9.14 -12.16 -7.61
CA GLY A 240 8.37 -11.44 -6.60
C GLY A 240 9.12 -11.17 -5.31
N ASN A 241 8.57 -10.32 -4.44
CA ASN A 241 9.21 -9.98 -3.16
C ASN A 241 9.11 -11.13 -2.14
N HIS A 242 8.12 -12.01 -2.27
CA HIS A 242 8.04 -13.23 -1.48
C HIS A 242 9.07 -14.26 -1.94
N ASP A 243 9.30 -14.36 -3.25
CA ASP A 243 10.28 -15.28 -3.84
C ASP A 243 11.71 -14.94 -3.44
N LEU A 244 12.06 -13.66 -3.33
CA LEU A 244 13.38 -13.22 -2.83
C LEU A 244 13.73 -13.89 -1.49
N ARG A 245 12.73 -14.10 -0.61
CA ARG A 245 12.93 -14.75 0.70
C ARG A 245 13.29 -16.22 0.54
N LEU A 246 12.67 -16.91 -0.42
CA LEU A 246 13.00 -18.29 -0.78
C LEU A 246 14.45 -18.42 -1.24
N PHE A 247 14.91 -17.52 -2.11
CA PHE A 247 16.30 -17.51 -2.56
C PHE A 247 17.27 -17.17 -1.43
N TYR A 248 16.96 -16.17 -0.59
CA TYR A 248 17.80 -15.87 0.57
C TYR A 248 17.94 -17.06 1.51
N TRP A 249 16.84 -17.76 1.82
CA TRP A 249 16.90 -19.00 2.60
C TRP A 249 17.75 -20.07 1.93
N ALA A 250 17.65 -20.24 0.61
CA ALA A 250 18.46 -21.21 -0.13
C ALA A 250 19.95 -20.86 -0.18
N PHE A 251 20.33 -19.58 -0.08
CA PHE A 251 21.71 -19.11 -0.01
C PHE A 251 22.21 -18.83 1.43
N ASP A 252 21.44 -19.25 2.44
CA ASP A 252 21.76 -19.03 3.86
C ASP A 252 21.97 -17.54 4.21
N LYS A 253 21.23 -16.67 3.52
CA LYS A 253 21.17 -15.23 3.77
C LYS A 253 20.02 -14.88 4.71
N PRO A 254 20.13 -13.76 5.47
CA PRO A 254 19.04 -13.28 6.31
C PRO A 254 17.76 -13.04 5.50
N TYR A 255 16.65 -13.54 5.99
CA TYR A 255 15.31 -13.36 5.43
C TYR A 255 14.33 -12.88 6.50
N GLY A 256 13.24 -12.25 6.09
CA GLY A 256 12.20 -11.72 6.98
C GLY A 256 10.79 -12.17 6.60
N GLY A 257 9.79 -11.72 7.37
CA GLY A 257 8.36 -11.95 7.09
C GLY A 257 7.76 -13.15 7.83
N ASN A 258 6.66 -12.92 8.55
CA ASN A 258 6.01 -13.96 9.36
C ASN A 258 5.36 -15.07 8.53
N ASN A 259 4.84 -14.76 7.35
CA ASN A 259 4.18 -15.77 6.52
C ASN A 259 5.23 -16.73 5.91
N PHE A 260 6.36 -16.22 5.43
CA PHE A 260 7.47 -17.06 4.96
C PHE A 260 8.04 -17.99 6.04
N LYS A 261 8.03 -17.60 7.33
CA LYS A 261 8.37 -18.52 8.43
C LYS A 261 7.47 -19.76 8.45
N LYS A 262 6.18 -19.61 8.16
CA LYS A 262 5.25 -20.75 8.05
C LYS A 262 5.59 -21.66 6.87
N THR A 263 6.07 -21.09 5.77
CA THR A 263 6.60 -21.88 4.65
C THR A 263 7.79 -22.73 5.09
N ILE A 264 8.71 -22.17 5.88
CA ILE A 264 9.84 -22.94 6.43
C ILE A 264 9.35 -24.04 7.37
N GLU A 265 8.43 -23.73 8.29
CA GLU A 265 7.83 -24.74 9.17
C GLU A 265 7.13 -25.87 8.38
N GLU A 266 6.49 -25.56 7.25
CA GLU A 266 5.88 -26.54 6.36
C GLU A 266 6.93 -27.46 5.72
N ILE A 267 8.05 -26.89 5.26
CA ILE A 267 9.18 -27.63 4.69
C ILE A 267 9.77 -28.57 5.75
N GLU A 268 10.08 -28.07 6.94
CA GLU A 268 10.68 -28.83 8.05
C GLU A 268 9.78 -29.97 8.54
N LYS A 269 8.45 -29.81 8.44
CA LYS A 269 7.50 -30.88 8.77
C LYS A 269 7.40 -31.97 7.71
N LYS A 270 7.60 -31.62 6.43
CA LYS A 270 7.38 -32.52 5.28
C LYS A 270 8.66 -33.17 4.74
N LYS A 271 9.84 -32.64 5.06
CA LYS A 271 11.12 -33.04 4.45
C LYS A 271 12.19 -33.27 5.52
N SER A 272 13.04 -34.26 5.31
CA SER A 272 14.26 -34.49 6.10
C SER A 272 15.33 -33.43 5.81
N GLU A 273 16.30 -33.25 6.71
CA GLU A 273 17.41 -32.30 6.52
C GLU A 273 18.16 -32.51 5.19
N LYS A 274 18.36 -33.76 4.78
CA LYS A 274 19.01 -34.10 3.51
C LYS A 274 18.17 -33.65 2.31
N GLU A 275 16.85 -33.81 2.37
CA GLU A 275 15.94 -33.35 1.32
C GLU A 275 15.88 -31.83 1.27
N ILE A 276 15.89 -31.16 2.42
CA ILE A 276 15.95 -29.70 2.53
C ILE A 276 17.22 -29.17 1.86
N GLU A 277 18.38 -29.75 2.13
CA GLU A 277 19.62 -29.31 1.50
C GLU A 277 19.60 -29.56 -0.02
N ASN A 278 19.03 -30.67 -0.48
CA ASN A 278 18.85 -30.91 -1.91
C ASN A 278 17.88 -29.92 -2.58
N MET A 279 16.82 -29.52 -1.86
CA MET A 279 15.89 -28.48 -2.30
C MET A 279 16.59 -27.13 -2.40
N LYS A 280 17.36 -26.73 -1.37
CA LYS A 280 18.18 -25.50 -1.41
C LYS A 280 19.15 -25.51 -2.59
N LYS A 281 19.86 -26.62 -2.84
CA LYS A 281 20.74 -26.78 -4.02
C LYS A 281 19.98 -26.53 -5.34
N SER A 282 18.77 -27.07 -5.45
CA SER A 282 17.94 -26.93 -6.65
C SER A 282 17.46 -25.49 -6.82
N ILE A 283 17.02 -24.82 -5.75
CA ILE A 283 16.64 -23.40 -5.75
C ILE A 283 17.84 -22.52 -6.15
N ARG A 284 19.03 -22.76 -5.57
CA ARG A 284 20.25 -22.03 -5.93
C ARG A 284 20.57 -22.17 -7.42
N LYS A 285 20.33 -23.35 -8.02
CA LYS A 285 20.59 -23.61 -9.45
C LYS A 285 19.66 -22.82 -10.37
N ILE A 286 18.39 -22.66 -10.01
CA ILE A 286 17.41 -21.92 -10.83
C ILE A 286 17.43 -20.40 -10.58
N SER A 287 18.21 -19.91 -9.61
CA SER A 287 18.23 -18.49 -9.23
C SER A 287 18.47 -17.51 -10.39
N ASN A 288 19.24 -17.89 -11.42
CA ASN A 288 19.51 -17.05 -12.59
C ASN A 288 18.48 -17.18 -13.73
N THR A 289 17.57 -18.15 -13.65
CA THR A 289 16.49 -18.33 -14.64
C THR A 289 15.34 -17.36 -14.38
N VAL A 290 15.02 -17.12 -13.11
CA VAL A 290 14.01 -16.13 -12.69
C VAL A 290 14.51 -14.72 -12.97
N LYS A 291 13.77 -13.90 -13.71
CA LYS A 291 14.13 -12.54 -14.15
C LYS A 291 13.48 -11.48 -13.27
N ASP A 292 13.99 -10.26 -13.27
CA ASP A 292 13.31 -9.14 -12.59
C ASP A 292 12.24 -8.49 -13.48
N TYR A 293 12.38 -8.63 -14.80
CA TYR A 293 11.43 -8.15 -15.79
C TYR A 293 11.57 -8.93 -17.11
N ILE A 294 10.56 -8.80 -17.97
CA ILE A 294 10.54 -9.28 -19.35
C ILE A 294 10.03 -8.15 -20.24
N TYR A 295 10.73 -7.86 -21.34
CA TYR A 295 10.39 -6.75 -22.25
C TYR A 295 10.51 -7.21 -23.71
N PHE A 296 9.43 -7.15 -24.47
CA PHE A 296 9.39 -7.65 -25.86
C PHE A 296 8.30 -6.97 -26.69
N GLU A 297 8.28 -7.22 -27.99
CA GLU A 297 7.20 -6.84 -28.90
C GLU A 297 6.46 -8.09 -29.40
N PHE A 298 5.13 -8.04 -29.37
CA PHE A 298 4.25 -9.11 -29.84
C PHE A 298 3.07 -8.50 -30.58
N ASN A 299 2.81 -8.99 -31.81
CA ASN A 299 1.78 -8.47 -32.71
C ASN A 299 1.82 -6.93 -32.88
N GLY A 300 3.01 -6.35 -33.01
CA GLY A 300 3.21 -4.90 -33.20
C GLY A 300 3.03 -4.05 -31.94
N GLN A 301 2.85 -4.66 -30.77
CA GLN A 301 2.70 -3.98 -29.48
C GLN A 301 3.85 -4.36 -28.54
N LYS A 302 4.47 -3.37 -27.90
CA LYS A 302 5.49 -3.60 -26.87
C LYS A 302 4.84 -3.92 -25.53
N TYR A 303 5.40 -4.90 -24.84
CA TYR A 303 4.96 -5.38 -23.53
C TYR A 303 6.11 -5.37 -22.54
N PHE A 304 5.87 -4.79 -21.36
CA PHE A 304 6.79 -4.77 -20.23
C PHE A 304 6.17 -5.49 -19.02
N LEU A 305 6.67 -6.68 -18.72
CA LEU A 305 6.17 -7.51 -17.64
C LEU A 305 7.14 -7.41 -16.45
N ASN A 306 6.60 -7.12 -15.28
CA ASN A 306 7.31 -7.11 -14.01
C ASN A 306 6.34 -7.43 -12.87
N HIS A 307 6.84 -7.68 -11.67
CA HIS A 307 5.99 -8.10 -10.57
C HIS A 307 5.20 -6.94 -9.96
N ALA A 308 5.82 -5.78 -9.73
CA ALA A 308 5.28 -4.74 -8.86
C ALA A 308 4.43 -3.65 -9.53
N GLY A 309 4.55 -3.50 -10.85
CA GLY A 309 4.09 -2.31 -11.57
C GLY A 309 4.90 -1.07 -11.20
N ILE A 310 5.63 -0.51 -12.16
CA ILE A 310 6.47 0.68 -11.97
C ILE A 310 5.93 1.86 -12.78
N GLU A 311 6.35 3.06 -12.39
CA GLU A 311 5.88 4.33 -12.92
C GLU A 311 6.59 4.72 -14.22
N TYR A 312 7.87 4.36 -14.35
CA TYR A 312 8.68 4.66 -15.53
C TYR A 312 9.92 3.77 -15.63
N MET A 313 10.42 3.54 -16.84
CA MET A 313 11.72 2.93 -17.12
C MET A 313 12.81 4.02 -17.17
N ASP A 314 13.91 3.83 -16.43
CA ASP A 314 15.06 4.75 -16.42
C ASP A 314 16.39 3.97 -16.30
N ASN A 315 17.50 4.65 -16.52
CA ASN A 315 18.84 4.12 -16.26
C ASN A 315 19.07 3.98 -14.76
N HIS A 316 19.95 3.05 -14.37
CA HIS A 316 20.28 2.81 -12.96
C HIS A 316 19.08 2.33 -12.11
N PHE A 317 17.97 1.91 -12.73
CA PHE A 317 16.74 1.55 -12.04
C PHE A 317 16.98 0.36 -11.08
N PRO A 318 16.74 0.52 -9.76
CA PRO A 318 16.98 -0.55 -8.81
C PRO A 318 15.97 -1.69 -8.96
N ALA A 319 16.45 -2.94 -9.00
CA ALA A 319 15.56 -4.08 -9.19
C ALA A 319 14.56 -4.28 -8.04
N CYS A 320 14.83 -3.72 -6.85
CA CYS A 320 13.87 -3.78 -5.73
C CYS A 320 12.52 -3.11 -6.01
N PHE A 321 12.43 -2.22 -7.00
CA PHE A 321 11.15 -1.68 -7.45
C PHE A 321 10.41 -2.64 -8.36
N LEU A 322 11.11 -3.33 -9.27
CA LEU A 322 10.50 -4.32 -10.17
C LEU A 322 9.89 -5.50 -9.43
N ASN A 323 10.57 -5.96 -8.38
CA ASN A 323 10.16 -7.11 -7.58
C ASN A 323 9.30 -6.74 -6.36
N GLY A 324 8.90 -5.48 -6.17
CA GLY A 324 7.96 -5.10 -5.11
C GLY A 324 8.56 -5.02 -3.70
N LYS A 325 9.87 -5.18 -3.54
CA LYS A 325 10.56 -4.95 -2.26
C LYS A 325 10.55 -3.48 -1.83
N LYS A 326 10.45 -2.56 -2.80
CA LYS A 326 10.29 -1.12 -2.61
C LYS A 326 9.22 -0.60 -3.57
N THR A 327 8.49 0.42 -3.14
CA THR A 327 7.52 1.18 -3.93
C THR A 327 7.71 2.68 -3.67
N TYR A 328 7.38 3.54 -4.64
CA TYR A 328 7.54 4.99 -4.51
C TYR A 328 6.47 5.62 -3.60
N GLY A 329 6.63 5.48 -2.28
CA GLY A 329 5.74 6.13 -1.30
C GLY A 329 4.34 5.52 -1.18
N TYR A 330 3.98 4.59 -2.07
CA TYR A 330 2.79 3.76 -1.99
C TYR A 330 2.96 2.71 -0.90
N LYS A 331 2.65 3.06 0.36
CA LYS A 331 2.49 2.01 1.38
C LYS A 331 1.24 1.23 1.06
N GLU A 332 1.32 -0.11 1.09
CA GLU A 332 0.18 -1.02 0.98
C GLU A 332 -0.98 -0.67 1.94
N ASP A 333 -0.72 0.13 2.99
CA ASP A 333 -1.71 0.56 3.99
C ASP A 333 -2.30 1.98 3.80
N ASN A 334 -1.79 2.82 2.89
CA ASN A 334 -2.13 4.25 2.82
C ASN A 334 -3.17 4.64 1.74
N ASP A 335 -4.00 3.69 1.30
CA ASP A 335 -4.97 3.73 0.19
C ASP A 335 -4.46 2.97 -1.04
N THR A 336 -4.76 1.66 -1.06
CA THR A 336 -4.38 0.76 -2.16
C THR A 336 -5.04 1.15 -3.48
N TYR A 337 -6.19 1.84 -3.45
CA TYR A 337 -6.96 2.20 -4.63
C TYR A 337 -6.25 3.26 -5.47
N GLU A 338 -5.73 4.31 -4.83
CA GLU A 338 -4.97 5.35 -5.55
C GLU A 338 -3.62 4.84 -6.07
N SER A 339 -3.03 3.84 -5.41
CA SER A 339 -1.68 3.35 -5.70
C SER A 339 -1.53 2.79 -7.11
N TYR A 340 -2.30 1.76 -7.47
CA TYR A 340 -2.14 1.10 -8.78
C TYR A 340 -2.65 2.00 -9.92
N ILE A 341 -3.69 2.80 -9.69
CA ILE A 341 -4.22 3.76 -10.68
C ILE A 341 -3.18 4.83 -10.98
N LYS A 342 -2.55 5.42 -9.95
CA LYS A 342 -1.54 6.46 -10.14
C LYS A 342 -0.30 5.92 -10.84
N VAL A 343 0.14 4.71 -10.50
CA VAL A 343 1.26 4.03 -11.19
C VAL A 343 0.94 3.82 -12.65
N ALA A 344 -0.24 3.28 -12.96
CA ALA A 344 -0.71 3.06 -14.32
C ALA A 344 -0.83 4.38 -15.11
N GLY A 345 -1.32 5.45 -14.48
CA GLY A 345 -1.45 6.77 -15.11
C GLY A 345 -0.10 7.42 -15.43
N ILE A 346 0.86 7.35 -14.50
CA ILE A 346 2.22 7.84 -14.75
C ILE A 346 2.91 7.00 -15.84
N TRP A 347 2.72 5.68 -15.82
CA TRP A 347 3.24 4.79 -16.85
C TRP A 347 2.71 5.17 -18.23
N GLN A 348 1.39 5.29 -18.37
CA GLN A 348 0.75 5.69 -19.63
C GLN A 348 1.27 7.03 -20.16
N ALA A 349 1.49 8.00 -19.26
CA ALA A 349 2.00 9.32 -19.65
C ALA A 349 3.46 9.29 -20.15
N ASN A 350 4.31 8.40 -19.60
CA ASN A 350 5.73 8.32 -19.95
C ASN A 350 6.04 7.30 -21.03
N HIS A 351 5.22 6.25 -21.17
CA HIS A 351 5.44 5.10 -22.05
C HIS A 351 4.17 4.74 -22.85
N PRO A 352 3.61 5.68 -23.65
CA PRO A 352 2.33 5.48 -24.34
C PRO A 352 2.35 4.35 -25.39
N ASP A 353 3.52 3.93 -25.86
CA ASP A 353 3.71 2.82 -26.80
C ASP A 353 3.96 1.47 -26.12
N ILE A 354 4.00 1.41 -24.78
CA ILE A 354 4.33 0.18 -24.03
C ILE A 354 3.18 -0.19 -23.09
N ILE A 355 2.73 -1.44 -23.17
CA ILE A 355 1.77 -2.02 -22.22
C ILE A 355 2.54 -2.68 -21.09
N GLN A 356 2.29 -2.27 -19.85
CA GLN A 356 2.82 -2.92 -18.66
C GLN A 356 1.82 -3.95 -18.09
N ILE A 357 2.32 -5.10 -17.66
CA ILE A 357 1.50 -6.14 -17.01
C ILE A 357 2.20 -6.60 -15.71
N PHE A 358 1.47 -6.64 -14.59
CA PHE A 358 2.03 -6.92 -13.25
C PHE A 358 1.04 -7.59 -12.27
N GLY A 359 1.56 -8.13 -11.16
CA GLY A 359 0.81 -8.82 -10.08
C GLY A 359 0.65 -7.92 -8.84
N HIS A 360 1.28 -8.29 -7.72
CA HIS A 360 1.66 -7.59 -6.48
C HIS A 360 0.77 -6.47 -5.88
N ARG A 361 0.31 -5.52 -6.69
CA ARG A 361 -0.49 -4.38 -6.20
C ARG A 361 -1.87 -4.92 -5.85
N ASN A 362 -2.33 -4.63 -4.62
CA ASN A 362 -3.70 -4.91 -4.18
C ASN A 362 -4.73 -4.12 -5.01
N CYS A 363 -5.02 -4.63 -6.19
CA CYS A 363 -6.03 -4.12 -7.10
C CYS A 363 -7.41 -4.59 -6.61
N PHE A 364 -8.46 -3.89 -7.05
CA PHE A 364 -9.85 -4.30 -6.83
C PHE A 364 -10.38 -4.81 -8.17
N PRO A 365 -10.34 -6.13 -8.45
CA PRO A 365 -10.66 -6.66 -9.77
C PRO A 365 -12.06 -6.27 -10.26
N ASP A 366 -13.02 -6.13 -9.34
CA ASP A 366 -14.38 -5.66 -9.61
C ASP A 366 -14.45 -4.23 -10.18
N LYS A 367 -13.37 -3.46 -10.05
CA LYS A 367 -13.24 -2.10 -10.57
C LYS A 367 -12.37 -2.00 -11.83
N LEU A 368 -11.84 -3.13 -12.31
CA LEU A 368 -11.00 -3.19 -13.50
C LEU A 368 -11.81 -3.68 -14.70
N GLU A 369 -11.52 -3.13 -15.89
CA GLU A 369 -12.13 -3.63 -17.13
C GLU A 369 -11.67 -5.08 -17.36
N ASN A 370 -12.62 -5.98 -17.56
CA ASN A 370 -12.41 -7.43 -17.64
C ASN A 370 -11.62 -8.04 -16.45
N GLY A 371 -11.68 -7.40 -15.28
CA GLY A 371 -11.05 -7.87 -14.05
C GLY A 371 -9.55 -7.62 -13.93
N ILE A 372 -8.89 -7.09 -14.98
CA ILE A 372 -7.42 -6.94 -15.00
C ILE A 372 -6.92 -5.61 -15.59
N LYS A 373 -7.69 -4.93 -16.43
CA LYS A 373 -7.22 -3.74 -17.15
C LYS A 373 -7.47 -2.48 -16.30
N ILE A 374 -6.39 -1.73 -16.03
CA ILE A 374 -6.44 -0.46 -15.29
C ILE A 374 -6.66 0.71 -16.26
N ASN A 375 -5.87 0.75 -17.33
CA ASN A 375 -5.99 1.67 -18.46
C ASN A 375 -5.42 1.00 -19.73
N ASP A 376 -5.29 1.73 -20.83
CA ASP A 376 -4.85 1.16 -22.12
C ASP A 376 -3.38 0.68 -22.14
N ASN A 377 -2.58 1.12 -21.17
CA ASN A 377 -1.15 0.82 -21.09
C ASN A 377 -0.76 0.02 -19.83
N ALA A 378 -1.72 -0.39 -19.00
CA ALA A 378 -1.43 -1.06 -17.73
C ALA A 378 -2.50 -2.09 -17.32
N TYR A 379 -2.03 -3.30 -17.01
CA TYR A 379 -2.83 -4.44 -16.56
C TYR A 379 -2.28 -4.99 -15.24
N CYS A 380 -3.17 -5.26 -14.29
CA CYS A 380 -2.90 -5.85 -12.99
C CYS A 380 -3.61 -7.20 -12.89
N LEU A 381 -2.86 -8.29 -12.72
CA LEU A 381 -3.40 -9.64 -12.66
C LEU A 381 -3.45 -10.18 -11.21
N GLU A 382 -3.28 -9.33 -10.19
CA GLU A 382 -3.51 -9.69 -8.79
C GLU A 382 -4.95 -10.18 -8.59
N CYS A 383 -5.11 -11.42 -8.12
CA CYS A 383 -6.40 -12.11 -8.06
C CYS A 383 -6.75 -12.68 -6.67
N ASN A 384 -6.02 -12.33 -5.61
CA ASN A 384 -6.25 -12.76 -4.23
C ASN A 384 -6.39 -14.29 -4.07
N ILE A 385 -5.62 -15.03 -4.87
CA ILE A 385 -5.73 -16.48 -5.03
C ILE A 385 -5.56 -17.24 -3.71
N GLU A 386 -4.71 -16.75 -2.80
CA GLU A 386 -4.44 -17.35 -1.48
C GLU A 386 -5.66 -17.29 -0.54
N TYR A 387 -6.62 -16.41 -0.86
CA TYR A 387 -7.88 -16.23 -0.16
C TYR A 387 -9.03 -17.04 -0.78
N GLY A 388 -8.76 -17.82 -1.83
CA GLY A 388 -9.73 -18.72 -2.47
C GLY A 388 -10.44 -18.12 -3.67
N ASP A 389 -10.01 -16.96 -4.16
CA ASP A 389 -10.48 -16.41 -5.42
C ASP A 389 -9.88 -17.19 -6.62
N PRO A 390 -10.51 -17.15 -7.81
CA PRO A 390 -10.05 -17.89 -8.99
C PRO A 390 -8.67 -17.44 -9.49
N LEU A 391 -7.89 -18.35 -10.05
CA LEU A 391 -6.68 -18.00 -10.80
C LEU A 391 -7.08 -17.38 -12.14
N ILE A 392 -6.59 -16.18 -12.42
CA ILE A 392 -6.91 -15.40 -13.62
C ILE A 392 -5.68 -15.34 -14.53
N VAL A 393 -5.70 -16.00 -15.69
CA VAL A 393 -4.62 -15.95 -16.68
C VAL A 393 -5.00 -15.14 -17.90
N PHE A 394 -4.03 -14.51 -18.55
CA PHE A 394 -4.24 -13.58 -19.67
C PHE A 394 -3.48 -14.03 -20.92
N SER A 395 -4.17 -14.28 -22.03
CA SER A 395 -3.56 -14.52 -23.34
C SER A 395 -3.33 -13.21 -24.09
N LEU A 396 -2.11 -12.98 -24.57
CA LEU A 396 -1.77 -11.80 -25.36
C LEU A 396 -2.25 -11.89 -26.80
N LYS A 397 -2.38 -13.10 -27.36
CA LYS A 397 -2.85 -13.32 -28.73
C LYS A 397 -4.27 -12.83 -28.93
N ASP A 398 -5.16 -13.31 -28.05
CA ASP A 398 -6.60 -13.04 -28.16
C ASP A 398 -7.05 -11.91 -27.23
N LYS A 399 -6.13 -11.36 -26.41
CA LYS A 399 -6.43 -10.43 -25.30
C LYS A 399 -7.55 -10.96 -24.40
N ALA A 400 -7.56 -12.27 -24.20
CA ALA A 400 -8.62 -12.99 -23.49
C ALA A 400 -8.18 -13.38 -22.07
N VAL A 401 -9.14 -13.34 -21.15
CA VAL A 401 -8.97 -13.77 -19.76
C VAL A 401 -9.58 -15.16 -19.59
N LYS A 402 -8.80 -16.10 -19.04
CA LYS A 402 -9.30 -17.42 -18.64
C LYS A 402 -9.22 -17.56 -17.12
N MET A 403 -10.31 -18.03 -16.51
CA MET A 403 -10.41 -18.21 -15.07
C MET A 403 -10.40 -19.70 -14.71
N TYR A 404 -9.69 -20.05 -13.65
CA TYR A 404 -9.67 -21.38 -13.08
C TYR A 404 -10.24 -21.34 -11.67
N ASP A 405 -11.35 -22.04 -11.47
CA ASP A 405 -12.00 -22.13 -10.17
C ASP A 405 -11.04 -22.74 -9.15
N ASN A 406 -10.81 -21.97 -8.08
CA ASN A 406 -9.98 -22.43 -6.99
C ASN A 406 -10.75 -23.45 -6.14
N PRO A 407 -10.40 -24.75 -6.15
CA PRO A 407 -11.08 -25.75 -5.32
C PRO A 407 -10.73 -25.59 -3.84
N ALA A 408 -9.58 -24.97 -3.54
CA ALA A 408 -9.27 -24.45 -2.23
C ALA A 408 -9.98 -23.12 -1.98
N LYS A 409 -11.13 -22.87 -2.67
CA LYS A 409 -12.21 -21.98 -2.22
C LYS A 409 -12.44 -22.31 -0.76
N LYS A 410 -11.70 -21.63 0.11
CA LYS A 410 -12.07 -21.43 1.49
C LYS A 410 -13.42 -20.77 1.33
N ASN A 411 -14.52 -21.53 1.48
CA ASN A 411 -15.91 -21.05 1.41
C ASN A 411 -15.85 -19.60 1.77
N LYS A 412 -15.90 -18.68 0.77
CA LYS A 412 -15.34 -17.32 0.91
C LYS A 412 -15.76 -16.91 2.28
N LYS A 413 -14.82 -16.93 3.24
CA LYS A 413 -15.19 -17.08 4.65
C LYS A 413 -15.59 -15.69 5.06
N ILE A 414 -16.76 -15.31 4.56
CA ILE A 414 -17.58 -14.21 4.98
C ILE A 414 -17.62 -14.35 6.51
N GLU A 415 -17.66 -15.55 7.08
CA GLU A 415 -17.56 -15.74 8.54
C GLU A 415 -16.20 -15.42 9.21
N ASN A 416 -15.02 -15.59 8.59
CA ASN A 416 -13.75 -15.22 9.25
C ASN A 416 -13.27 -13.79 8.97
N ASN A 417 -13.67 -13.16 7.85
CA ASN A 417 -13.45 -11.72 7.68
C ASN A 417 -14.55 -10.90 8.36
N LEU A 418 -15.76 -11.44 8.57
CA LEU A 418 -16.78 -10.78 9.42
C LEU A 418 -16.27 -10.59 10.85
N LYS A 419 -15.55 -11.53 11.47
CA LYS A 419 -15.00 -11.32 12.82
C LYS A 419 -14.00 -10.15 12.92
N ASN A 420 -13.34 -9.79 11.82
CA ASN A 420 -12.37 -8.69 11.78
C ASN A 420 -12.99 -7.35 11.30
N ILE A 421 -14.12 -7.38 10.60
CA ILE A 421 -14.82 -6.16 10.10
C ILE A 421 -16.11 -5.85 10.86
N ILE A 422 -16.74 -6.83 11.50
CA ILE A 422 -17.92 -6.73 12.35
C ILE A 422 -17.56 -7.05 13.80
N GLN A 423 -17.96 -6.16 14.70
CA GLN A 423 -17.92 -6.32 16.14
C GLN A 423 -19.32 -6.64 16.64
N GLU A 424 -19.48 -7.81 17.24
CA GLU A 424 -20.69 -8.17 17.96
C GLU A 424 -20.50 -7.93 19.47
N LYS A 425 -21.55 -7.43 20.12
CA LYS A 425 -21.59 -7.30 21.57
C LYS A 425 -22.95 -7.77 22.07
N GLU A 426 -22.93 -8.81 22.89
CA GLU A 426 -24.13 -9.42 23.47
C GLU A 426 -24.56 -8.72 24.76
N PHE A 427 -25.87 -8.59 24.93
CA PHE A 427 -26.55 -8.14 26.14
C PHE A 427 -27.52 -9.26 26.57
N LYS A 428 -26.96 -10.30 27.19
CA LYS A 428 -27.67 -11.56 27.47
C LYS A 428 -28.94 -11.37 28.31
N GLU A 429 -28.89 -10.49 29.30
CA GLU A 429 -30.04 -10.15 30.16
C GLU A 429 -31.23 -9.56 29.37
N HIS A 430 -30.95 -8.93 28.23
CA HIS A 430 -31.94 -8.31 27.34
C HIS A 430 -32.21 -9.14 26.09
N ASN A 431 -31.58 -10.32 25.95
CA ASN A 431 -31.65 -11.22 24.80
C ASN A 431 -31.36 -10.55 23.43
N ILE A 432 -30.48 -9.56 23.39
CA ILE A 432 -30.11 -8.85 22.17
C ILE A 432 -28.59 -8.80 21.98
N LYS A 433 -28.16 -8.72 20.73
CA LYS A 433 -26.77 -8.42 20.35
C LYS A 433 -26.72 -7.21 19.43
N SER A 434 -25.78 -6.30 19.70
CA SER A 434 -25.46 -5.21 18.78
C SER A 434 -24.45 -5.72 17.75
N ILE A 435 -24.75 -5.50 16.48
CA ILE A 435 -23.84 -5.72 15.36
C ILE A 435 -23.34 -4.33 14.95
N ASN A 436 -22.02 -4.14 14.92
CA ASN A 436 -21.38 -2.92 14.45
C ASN A 436 -20.14 -3.27 13.61
N PHE A 437 -19.54 -2.32 12.92
CA PHE A 437 -18.25 -2.55 12.28
C PHE A 437 -17.07 -2.24 13.22
N THR A 438 -15.93 -2.92 13.04
CA THR A 438 -14.72 -2.70 13.85
C THR A 438 -14.10 -1.32 13.59
N ARG A 439 -13.28 -0.81 14.52
CA ARG A 439 -12.52 0.45 14.31
C ARG A 439 -11.65 0.39 13.04
N ASN A 440 -11.12 -0.79 12.71
CA ASN A 440 -10.32 -1.00 11.51
C ASN A 440 -11.11 -0.72 10.24
N VAL A 441 -12.40 -1.07 10.18
CA VAL A 441 -13.25 -0.71 9.03
C VAL A 441 -13.35 0.81 8.85
N PHE A 442 -13.46 1.55 9.94
CA PHE A 442 -13.52 3.02 9.88
C PHE A 442 -12.18 3.64 9.48
N HIS A 443 -11.07 3.15 10.02
CA HIS A 443 -9.73 3.67 9.72
C HIS A 443 -9.24 3.28 8.32
N LYS A 444 -9.50 2.04 7.90
CA LYS A 444 -9.09 1.47 6.60
C LYS A 444 -10.15 1.63 5.51
N ARG A 445 -11.28 2.29 5.80
CA ARG A 445 -12.39 2.58 4.87
C ARG A 445 -12.94 1.35 4.13
N ILE A 446 -13.03 0.22 4.82
CA ILE A 446 -13.51 -1.06 4.25
C ILE A 446 -15.04 -1.05 4.22
N TRP A 447 -15.63 -0.30 3.29
CA TRP A 447 -17.09 -0.13 3.17
C TRP A 447 -17.67 -1.03 2.08
N ASN A 448 -18.50 -1.99 2.50
CA ASN A 448 -19.26 -2.92 1.67
C ASN A 448 -20.70 -3.03 2.20
N ASP A 449 -21.59 -3.74 1.50
CA ASP A 449 -23.01 -3.85 1.85
C ASP A 449 -23.26 -4.31 3.30
N ILE A 450 -22.37 -5.17 3.83
CA ILE A 450 -22.49 -5.67 5.20
C ILE A 450 -22.07 -4.60 6.22
N THR A 451 -20.92 -3.96 6.01
CA THR A 451 -20.36 -2.96 6.95
C THR A 451 -21.14 -1.64 6.93
N ILE A 452 -21.76 -1.26 5.81
CA ILE A 452 -22.64 -0.08 5.77
C ILE A 452 -23.97 -0.35 6.50
N LYS A 453 -24.50 -1.58 6.41
CA LYS A 453 -25.74 -2.00 7.08
C LYS A 453 -25.53 -2.33 8.57
N ALA A 454 -24.31 -2.58 9.02
CA ALA A 454 -24.02 -2.91 10.41
C ALA A 454 -24.08 -1.70 11.38
N ARG A 455 -24.36 -0.47 10.95
CA ARG A 455 -24.33 0.70 11.86
C ARG A 455 -25.58 0.76 12.76
N GLY A 456 -25.43 0.41 14.04
CA GLY A 456 -26.53 0.51 15.01
C GLY A 456 -27.61 -0.55 14.78
N LEU A 457 -27.21 -1.75 14.39
CA LEU A 457 -28.12 -2.87 14.16
C LEU A 457 -28.19 -3.76 15.41
N TYR A 458 -29.39 -4.07 15.87
CA TYR A 458 -29.65 -4.93 17.02
C TYR A 458 -30.48 -6.14 16.60
N LYS A 459 -30.04 -7.33 16.97
CA LYS A 459 -30.75 -8.59 16.70
C LYS A 459 -31.00 -9.37 17.99
N TYR A 460 -32.10 -10.11 18.07
CA TYR A 460 -32.32 -11.06 19.15
C TYR A 460 -31.32 -12.21 19.06
N ILE A 461 -30.80 -12.68 20.21
CA ILE A 461 -29.75 -13.72 20.25
C ILE A 461 -30.31 -15.08 19.82
N ASP A 462 -31.54 -15.39 20.24
CA ASP A 462 -32.21 -16.67 20.02
C ASP A 462 -32.78 -16.84 18.60
N SER A 463 -33.40 -15.79 18.04
CA SER A 463 -34.12 -15.84 16.77
C SER A 463 -33.39 -15.18 15.61
N SER A 464 -32.36 -14.37 15.88
CA SER A 464 -31.71 -13.49 14.90
C SER A 464 -32.64 -12.47 14.21
N GLU A 465 -33.87 -12.29 14.70
CA GLU A 465 -34.78 -11.24 14.25
C GLU A 465 -34.20 -9.86 14.61
N ILE A 466 -34.42 -8.85 13.78
CA ILE A 466 -34.01 -7.47 14.05
C ILE A 466 -34.86 -6.90 15.19
N ALA A 467 -34.22 -6.63 16.32
CA ALA A 467 -34.84 -5.99 17.47
C ALA A 467 -34.91 -4.47 17.30
N GLY A 468 -33.85 -3.88 16.73
CA GLY A 468 -33.75 -2.44 16.49
C GLY A 468 -32.82 -2.09 15.35
N ARG A 469 -33.10 -0.97 14.66
CA ARG A 469 -32.46 -0.61 13.39
C ARG A 469 -31.98 0.84 13.36
N GLY A 470 -30.67 1.06 13.26
CA GLY A 470 -30.06 2.35 12.98
C GLY A 470 -29.91 2.67 11.48
N TYR A 471 -29.39 3.87 11.17
CA TYR A 471 -29.09 4.26 9.79
C TYR A 471 -28.00 3.39 9.14
N ILE A 472 -28.18 3.12 7.85
CA ILE A 472 -27.08 2.70 6.97
C ILE A 472 -26.01 3.81 6.94
N LYS A 473 -24.73 3.44 6.92
CA LYS A 473 -23.61 4.41 6.88
C LYS A 473 -23.68 5.25 5.61
N PHE A 474 -23.93 6.55 5.77
CA PHE A 474 -23.75 7.56 4.72
C PHE A 474 -22.49 8.41 4.94
N PHE A 475 -22.00 9.02 3.87
CA PHE A 475 -20.65 9.56 3.73
C PHE A 475 -20.67 11.09 3.66
N ASN A 476 -19.53 11.71 3.98
CA ASN A 476 -19.32 13.13 3.76
C ASN A 476 -19.08 13.40 2.27
N ILE A 477 -19.42 14.61 1.81
CA ILE A 477 -19.02 15.08 0.49
C ILE A 477 -17.50 14.87 0.26
N GLY A 478 -17.16 14.29 -0.89
CA GLY A 478 -15.79 13.96 -1.28
C GLY A 478 -15.11 12.86 -0.45
N GLU A 479 -15.83 12.10 0.38
CA GLU A 479 -15.23 11.03 1.19
C GLU A 479 -14.79 9.83 0.34
N LYS A 480 -15.49 9.64 -0.79
CA LYS A 480 -15.34 8.65 -1.86
C LYS A 480 -15.66 9.30 -3.22
N GLU A 481 -15.30 8.65 -4.32
CA GLU A 481 -15.57 9.13 -5.68
C GLU A 481 -17.07 9.36 -5.96
N ASP A 482 -17.93 8.42 -5.54
CA ASP A 482 -19.40 8.48 -5.66
C ASP A 482 -20.06 9.52 -4.75
N THR A 483 -19.29 10.12 -3.83
CA THR A 483 -19.74 11.14 -2.88
C THR A 483 -19.16 12.52 -3.17
N LYS A 484 -18.35 12.66 -4.23
CA LYS A 484 -18.05 13.96 -4.84
C LYS A 484 -19.37 14.54 -5.36
N ILE A 485 -19.62 15.82 -5.14
CA ILE A 485 -20.95 16.38 -5.44
C ILE A 485 -21.30 16.23 -6.92
N GLU A 486 -20.30 16.41 -7.79
CA GLU A 486 -20.39 16.29 -9.25
C GLU A 486 -20.76 14.87 -9.71
N ASN A 487 -20.48 13.85 -8.90
CA ASN A 487 -20.87 12.47 -9.18
C ASN A 487 -22.17 12.10 -8.46
N TRP A 488 -22.36 12.62 -7.24
CA TRP A 488 -23.56 12.37 -6.46
C TRP A 488 -24.81 12.93 -7.15
N VAL A 489 -24.73 14.12 -7.76
CA VAL A 489 -25.85 14.73 -8.51
C VAL A 489 -26.34 13.90 -9.69
N LYS A 490 -25.50 13.02 -10.25
CA LYS A 490 -25.85 12.15 -11.38
C LYS A 490 -26.68 10.92 -10.97
N ASP A 491 -26.76 10.64 -9.67
CA ASP A 491 -27.31 9.40 -9.10
C ASP A 491 -28.26 9.70 -7.94
N ILE A 492 -29.08 10.75 -8.07
CA ILE A 492 -30.09 11.18 -7.09
C ILE A 492 -31.40 11.57 -7.79
N GLU A 493 -32.47 11.61 -7.01
CA GLU A 493 -33.76 12.15 -7.44
C GLU A 493 -34.17 13.42 -6.67
N TYR A 494 -34.58 14.45 -7.42
CA TYR A 494 -35.13 15.68 -6.86
C TYR A 494 -36.59 15.50 -6.37
N PRO A 495 -37.04 16.30 -5.38
CA PRO A 495 -36.27 17.33 -4.67
C PRO A 495 -35.26 16.74 -3.67
N VAL A 496 -34.20 17.49 -3.41
CA VAL A 496 -33.23 17.22 -2.34
C VAL A 496 -33.58 18.09 -1.13
N TYR A 497 -33.81 17.44 0.00
CA TYR A 497 -34.09 18.07 1.27
C TYR A 497 -32.79 18.34 2.03
N VAL A 498 -32.62 19.56 2.53
CA VAL A 498 -31.45 19.98 3.31
C VAL A 498 -31.83 20.01 4.78
N TYR A 499 -31.45 18.99 5.53
CA TYR A 499 -31.72 18.92 6.97
C TYR A 499 -30.54 19.45 7.78
N LYS A 500 -30.84 20.13 8.89
CA LYS A 500 -29.84 20.51 9.87
C LYS A 500 -29.17 19.27 10.44
N LYS A 501 -27.84 19.22 10.41
CA LYS A 501 -27.09 18.18 11.09
C LYS A 501 -26.82 18.61 12.54
N TYR A 502 -27.60 18.05 13.45
CA TYR A 502 -27.40 18.21 14.89
C TYR A 502 -26.05 17.61 15.34
N ASN A 503 -25.55 18.11 16.48
CA ASN A 503 -24.28 17.70 17.08
C ASN A 503 -24.50 17.01 18.43
N GLY A 504 -24.89 15.75 18.39
CA GLY A 504 -24.99 14.90 19.56
C GLY A 504 -24.61 13.46 19.21
N PHE A 505 -25.15 12.51 19.96
CA PHE A 505 -25.01 11.09 19.67
C PHE A 505 -26.34 10.49 19.21
N LEU A 506 -26.24 9.43 18.40
CA LEU A 506 -27.42 8.71 17.89
C LEU A 506 -28.05 7.87 19.01
N GLY A 507 -29.29 8.21 19.36
CA GLY A 507 -30.20 7.40 20.16
C GLY A 507 -31.05 6.49 19.28
N ILE A 508 -31.19 5.23 19.69
CA ILE A 508 -31.92 4.18 18.99
C ILE A 508 -32.88 3.57 20.00
N VAL A 509 -34.19 3.86 19.88
CA VAL A 509 -35.19 3.41 20.84
C VAL A 509 -36.17 2.47 20.16
N PHE A 510 -36.32 1.26 20.71
CA PHE A 510 -37.19 0.21 20.15
C PHE A 510 -37.82 -0.64 21.24
N TYR A 511 -38.91 -1.34 20.91
CA TYR A 511 -39.57 -2.27 21.84
C TYR A 511 -38.84 -3.61 21.86
N ASN A 512 -38.43 -4.06 23.05
CA ASN A 512 -37.80 -5.35 23.27
C ASN A 512 -38.86 -6.38 23.71
N LYS A 513 -39.07 -7.41 22.89
CA LYS A 513 -40.07 -8.47 23.09
C LYS A 513 -39.75 -9.35 24.30
N THR A 514 -38.47 -9.48 24.67
CA THR A 514 -38.03 -10.28 25.81
C THR A 514 -38.25 -9.54 27.12
N THR A 515 -37.78 -8.30 27.24
CA THR A 515 -37.97 -7.49 28.47
C THR A 515 -39.38 -6.92 28.59
N LYS A 516 -40.16 -6.92 27.48
CA LYS A 516 -41.49 -6.31 27.36
C LYS A 516 -41.49 -4.80 27.63
N ASP A 517 -40.36 -4.15 27.39
CA ASP A 517 -40.19 -2.73 27.58
C ASP A 517 -39.31 -2.08 26.50
N LEU A 518 -39.13 -0.77 26.57
CA LEU A 518 -38.24 -0.04 25.68
C LEU A 518 -36.77 -0.34 25.95
N GLU A 519 -36.02 -0.50 24.88
CA GLU A 519 -34.56 -0.51 24.89
C GLU A 519 -34.03 0.86 24.45
N TYR A 520 -33.20 1.50 25.27
CA TYR A 520 -32.58 2.78 24.96
C TYR A 520 -31.14 2.57 24.50
N ALA A 521 -30.94 2.35 23.21
CA ALA A 521 -29.64 2.00 22.65
C ALA A 521 -28.90 3.19 22.01
N THR A 522 -27.58 3.05 21.90
CA THR A 522 -26.72 3.92 21.08
C THR A 522 -26.25 3.15 19.83
N LYS A 523 -25.23 3.61 19.12
CA LYS A 523 -24.68 2.87 17.96
C LYS A 523 -24.20 1.44 18.28
N SER A 524 -23.78 1.14 19.51
CA SER A 524 -23.18 -0.16 19.86
C SER A 524 -23.39 -0.62 21.31
N ILE A 525 -24.20 0.10 22.09
CA ILE A 525 -24.45 -0.20 23.49
C ILE A 525 -25.95 -0.12 23.74
N ALA A 526 -26.57 -1.22 24.16
CA ALA A 526 -28.02 -1.26 24.43
C ALA A 526 -28.40 -0.81 25.85
N TYR A 527 -27.52 -0.96 26.85
CA TYR A 527 -27.92 -0.76 28.24
C TYR A 527 -26.73 -0.43 29.18
N GLY A 528 -27.04 0.12 30.36
CA GLY A 528 -26.13 0.18 31.52
C GLY A 528 -25.00 1.22 31.45
N LYS A 529 -25.01 2.14 30.48
CA LYS A 529 -23.99 3.22 30.36
C LYS A 529 -24.62 4.61 30.39
N LYS A 530 -23.77 5.63 30.60
CA LYS A 530 -24.19 7.04 30.75
C LYS A 530 -25.10 7.52 29.61
N TYR A 531 -24.78 7.18 28.36
CA TYR A 531 -25.54 7.62 27.18
C TYR A 531 -26.92 6.99 27.08
N ASN A 532 -27.08 5.72 27.46
CA ASN A 532 -28.38 5.06 27.47
C ASN A 532 -29.34 5.78 28.44
N ARG A 533 -28.84 6.13 29.63
CA ARG A 533 -29.58 6.92 30.62
C ARG A 533 -29.92 8.32 30.13
N TYR A 534 -29.02 8.99 29.41
CA TYR A 534 -29.33 10.30 28.83
C TYR A 534 -30.47 10.24 27.82
N ILE A 535 -30.56 9.21 26.98
CA ILE A 535 -31.70 9.04 26.06
C ILE A 535 -33.00 8.94 26.87
N GLU A 536 -32.99 8.09 27.90
CA GLU A 536 -34.15 7.85 28.75
C GLU A 536 -34.56 9.09 29.56
N GLU A 537 -33.61 9.86 30.10
CA GLU A 537 -33.85 11.10 30.84
C GLU A 537 -34.45 12.21 29.96
N LEU A 538 -34.11 12.22 28.67
CA LEU A 538 -34.58 13.25 27.72
C LEU A 538 -35.98 12.99 27.17
N LEU A 539 -36.52 11.78 27.32
CA LEU A 539 -37.88 11.43 26.91
C LEU A 539 -38.83 11.55 28.11
N ASN A 540 -39.95 12.24 27.92
CA ASN A 540 -41.00 12.29 28.92
C ASN A 540 -41.85 11.00 28.94
N ASN A 541 -42.68 10.80 29.96
CA ASN A 541 -43.46 9.57 30.12
C ASN A 541 -44.47 9.34 28.99
N GLU A 542 -45.10 10.40 28.47
CA GLU A 542 -46.03 10.32 27.35
C GLU A 542 -45.33 9.83 26.07
N GLN A 543 -44.15 10.39 25.79
CA GLN A 543 -43.29 9.98 24.67
C GLN A 543 -42.84 8.53 24.82
N LYS A 544 -42.45 8.09 26.02
CA LYS A 544 -42.05 6.70 26.26
C LYS A 544 -43.19 5.72 26.00
N GLU A 545 -44.38 6.01 26.53
CA GLU A 545 -45.53 5.13 26.31
C GLU A 545 -45.92 5.09 24.83
N TYR A 546 -45.92 6.24 24.15
CA TYR A 546 -46.18 6.31 22.72
C TYR A 546 -45.17 5.51 21.88
N ILE A 547 -43.87 5.66 22.15
CA ILE A 547 -42.82 4.89 21.45
C ILE A 547 -43.05 3.40 21.69
N LYS A 548 -43.39 2.99 22.91
CA LYS A 548 -43.62 1.59 23.28
C LYS A 548 -44.79 0.98 22.49
N GLU A 549 -45.93 1.67 22.45
CA GLU A 549 -47.11 1.21 21.71
C GLU A 549 -46.85 1.13 20.21
N ILE A 550 -46.29 2.19 19.61
CA ILE A 550 -46.04 2.26 18.17
C ILE A 550 -44.97 1.27 17.74
N SER A 551 -43.86 1.18 18.48
CA SER A 551 -42.78 0.22 18.18
C SER A 551 -43.26 -1.22 18.26
N LYS A 552 -44.11 -1.54 19.26
CA LYS A 552 -44.72 -2.87 19.40
C LYS A 552 -45.71 -3.21 18.28
N LYS A 553 -46.55 -2.26 17.88
CA LYS A 553 -47.59 -2.46 16.86
C LYS A 553 -47.04 -2.54 15.44
N HIS A 554 -46.05 -1.70 15.12
CA HIS A 554 -45.56 -1.52 13.76
C HIS A 554 -44.16 -2.12 13.52
N ASN A 555 -43.53 -2.70 14.54
CA ASN A 555 -42.16 -3.22 14.49
C ASN A 555 -41.15 -2.19 13.97
N VAL A 556 -41.12 -1.03 14.61
CA VAL A 556 -40.29 0.12 14.22
C VAL A 556 -39.30 0.52 15.32
N THR A 557 -38.26 1.23 14.92
CA THR A 557 -37.28 1.91 15.76
C THR A 557 -37.38 3.42 15.58
N PHE A 558 -37.33 4.16 16.69
CA PHE A 558 -37.22 5.61 16.69
C PHE A 558 -35.76 6.03 16.78
N LEU A 559 -35.31 6.83 15.83
CA LEU A 559 -33.94 7.35 15.75
C LEU A 559 -33.91 8.80 16.20
N PHE A 560 -33.08 9.09 17.19
CA PHE A 560 -32.94 10.42 17.76
C PHE A 560 -31.51 10.93 17.65
N GLU A 561 -31.34 12.23 17.52
CA GLU A 561 -30.10 12.87 17.97
C GLU A 561 -30.30 13.32 19.41
N CYS A 562 -29.45 12.82 20.30
CA CYS A 562 -29.46 13.16 21.71
C CYS A 562 -28.34 14.15 22.01
N ILE A 563 -28.72 15.34 22.48
CA ILE A 563 -27.81 16.42 22.85
C ILE A 563 -27.91 16.58 24.35
N HIS A 564 -26.80 16.46 25.06
CA HIS A 564 -26.81 16.50 26.52
C HIS A 564 -25.68 17.37 27.06
N ILE A 565 -25.98 18.31 27.97
CA ILE A 565 -24.99 19.28 28.49
C ILE A 565 -23.81 18.63 29.24
N LYS A 566 -24.00 17.43 29.78
CA LYS A 566 -22.94 16.64 30.45
C LYS A 566 -22.07 15.86 29.46
N ASP A 567 -22.36 15.94 28.17
CA ASP A 567 -21.58 15.29 27.12
C ASP A 567 -20.50 16.23 26.58
N ASN A 568 -19.27 16.00 27.03
CA ASN A 568 -18.09 16.77 26.61
C ASN A 568 -17.35 16.12 25.43
N GLU A 569 -17.88 15.05 24.84
CA GLU A 569 -17.22 14.29 23.78
C GLU A 569 -17.53 14.81 22.37
N HIS A 570 -18.37 15.84 22.21
CA HIS A 570 -18.74 16.43 20.92
C HIS A 570 -18.02 17.77 20.65
N PRO A 571 -17.67 18.09 19.37
CA PRO A 571 -16.89 19.30 19.07
C PRO A 571 -17.63 20.63 19.28
N ILE A 572 -18.96 20.65 19.22
CA ILE A 572 -19.77 21.85 19.45
C ILE A 572 -20.39 21.72 20.83
N LYS A 573 -20.26 22.78 21.63
CA LYS A 573 -20.74 22.83 23.01
C LYS A 573 -22.27 22.95 22.99
N ALA A 574 -22.94 22.05 23.70
CA ALA A 574 -24.38 22.12 23.88
C ALA A 574 -24.74 23.17 24.96
N GLU A 575 -25.69 24.05 24.67
CA GLU A 575 -26.18 25.04 25.63
C GLU A 575 -27.30 24.48 26.51
N LYS A 576 -28.06 23.52 25.98
CA LYS A 576 -29.17 22.84 26.65
C LYS A 576 -29.19 21.36 26.27
N SER A 577 -29.77 20.54 27.13
CA SER A 577 -30.03 19.14 26.79
C SER A 577 -31.35 19.06 26.02
N GLU A 578 -31.33 18.40 24.88
CA GLU A 578 -32.53 18.18 24.05
C GLU A 578 -32.42 16.87 23.27
N ILE A 579 -33.57 16.34 22.87
CA ILE A 579 -33.66 15.16 22.01
C ILE A 579 -34.48 15.51 20.77
N VAL A 580 -33.93 15.18 19.60
CA VAL A 580 -34.55 15.51 18.31
C VAL A 580 -34.84 14.21 17.57
N LEU A 581 -36.10 13.99 17.19
CA LEU A 581 -36.49 12.85 16.38
C LEU A 581 -35.97 13.05 14.96
N LEU A 582 -35.06 12.18 14.52
CA LEU A 582 -34.49 12.21 13.19
C LEU A 582 -35.42 11.48 12.22
N ASP A 583 -35.68 10.21 12.46
CA ASP A 583 -36.54 9.37 11.63
C ASP A 583 -37.11 8.18 12.44
N ILE A 584 -38.17 7.55 11.92
CA ILE A 584 -38.70 6.28 12.38
C ILE A 584 -38.46 5.27 11.27
N VAL A 585 -37.88 4.11 11.59
CA VAL A 585 -37.52 3.09 10.59
C VAL A 585 -38.07 1.72 10.97
N GLU A 586 -38.40 0.92 9.96
CA GLU A 586 -38.82 -0.47 10.15
C GLU A 586 -37.64 -1.33 10.64
N ASN A 587 -37.93 -2.32 11.49
CA ASN A 587 -36.96 -3.30 11.94
C ASN A 587 -36.71 -4.36 10.85
N SER A 588 -36.18 -3.91 9.72
CA SER A 588 -35.88 -4.71 8.53
C SER A 588 -34.42 -4.57 8.09
N GLU A 589 -33.96 -5.50 7.24
CA GLU A 589 -32.61 -5.46 6.67
C GLU A 589 -32.41 -4.23 5.77
N ASP A 590 -33.45 -3.80 5.07
CA ASP A 590 -33.44 -2.56 4.30
C ASP A 590 -33.94 -1.39 5.14
N LEU A 591 -33.51 -0.18 4.80
CA LEU A 591 -33.85 1.03 5.55
C LEU A 591 -35.18 1.59 5.04
N VAL A 592 -36.28 1.18 5.66
CA VAL A 592 -37.64 1.61 5.31
C VAL A 592 -38.12 2.66 6.30
N TYR A 593 -38.39 3.88 5.83
CA TYR A 593 -38.82 5.00 6.67
C TYR A 593 -40.33 4.97 6.93
N LYS A 594 -40.74 5.24 8.17
CA LYS A 594 -42.13 5.29 8.66
C LYS A 594 -42.42 6.58 9.43
N ASN A 595 -41.84 7.70 9.00
CA ASN A 595 -41.91 8.99 9.69
C ASN A 595 -43.33 9.52 9.95
N GLY A 596 -44.33 9.06 9.19
CA GLY A 596 -45.74 9.38 9.43
C GLY A 596 -46.26 8.92 10.81
N LEU A 597 -45.59 7.96 11.44
CA LEU A 597 -45.94 7.45 12.78
C LEU A 597 -45.53 8.37 13.93
N ALA A 598 -44.82 9.47 13.68
CA ALA A 598 -44.30 10.33 14.75
C ALA A 598 -45.38 11.22 15.40
N GLY A 599 -46.46 11.53 14.67
CA GLY A 599 -47.44 12.54 15.11
C GLY A 599 -46.80 13.91 15.39
N ASN A 600 -47.33 14.62 16.39
CA ASN A 600 -46.83 15.93 16.85
C ASN A 600 -46.12 15.88 18.21
N LEU A 601 -45.83 14.68 18.70
CA LEU A 601 -45.32 14.45 20.07
C LEU A 601 -43.81 14.70 20.22
N PHE A 602 -43.09 14.84 19.11
CA PHE A 602 -41.63 14.98 19.08
C PHE A 602 -41.18 16.22 18.32
N ASN A 603 -40.12 16.85 18.83
CA ASN A 603 -39.36 17.82 18.06
C ASN A 603 -38.62 17.07 16.94
N LYS A 604 -39.01 17.32 15.69
CA LYS A 604 -38.44 16.64 14.51
C LYS A 604 -37.21 17.38 13.99
N LYS A 605 -36.37 16.67 13.23
CA LYS A 605 -35.25 17.28 12.51
C LYS A 605 -35.70 18.49 11.68
N GLU A 606 -34.96 19.58 11.78
CA GLU A 606 -35.24 20.84 11.10
C GLU A 606 -34.88 20.73 9.61
N LEU A 607 -35.85 21.00 8.74
CA LEU A 607 -35.67 21.18 7.31
C LEU A 607 -35.27 22.64 7.06
N LEU A 608 -34.06 22.86 6.55
CA LEU A 608 -33.52 24.19 6.28
C LEU A 608 -33.88 24.67 4.89
N ASP A 609 -33.89 23.76 3.91
CA ASP A 609 -34.15 24.11 2.51
C ASP A 609 -34.63 22.89 1.69
N THR A 610 -35.23 23.14 0.54
CA THR A 610 -35.63 22.13 -0.45
C THR A 610 -35.20 22.55 -1.85
N ILE A 611 -34.35 21.74 -2.47
CA ILE A 611 -33.69 22.05 -3.73
C ILE A 611 -34.31 21.21 -4.84
N TYR A 612 -34.60 21.84 -5.98
CA TYR A 612 -35.31 21.21 -7.10
C TYR A 612 -34.46 21.02 -8.36
N ASN A 613 -33.24 21.57 -8.40
CA ASN A 613 -32.35 21.49 -9.56
C ASN A 613 -30.88 21.37 -9.15
N GLU A 614 -30.05 20.96 -10.10
CA GLU A 614 -28.61 20.71 -9.90
C GLU A 614 -27.80 21.96 -9.60
N GLU A 615 -28.11 23.07 -10.27
CA GLU A 615 -27.37 24.32 -10.09
C GLU A 615 -27.46 24.83 -8.64
N ASP A 616 -28.67 24.85 -8.09
CA ASP A 616 -28.91 25.27 -6.71
C ASP A 616 -28.33 24.26 -5.70
N LEU A 617 -28.29 22.98 -6.04
CA LEU A 617 -27.68 21.94 -5.22
C LEU A 617 -26.17 22.12 -5.12
N LEU A 618 -25.49 22.38 -6.24
CA LEU A 618 -24.05 22.65 -6.28
C LEU A 618 -23.71 23.91 -5.48
N LYS A 619 -24.46 25.01 -5.68
CA LYS A 619 -24.30 26.25 -4.90
C LYS A 619 -24.49 26.02 -3.41
N THR A 620 -25.52 25.27 -3.02
CA THR A 620 -25.79 24.95 -1.62
C THR A 620 -24.68 24.10 -1.02
N ALA A 621 -24.20 23.09 -1.74
CA ALA A 621 -23.11 22.24 -1.29
C ALA A 621 -21.81 23.04 -1.11
N GLU A 622 -21.48 23.91 -2.06
CA GLU A 622 -20.33 24.81 -1.99
C GLU A 622 -20.44 25.75 -0.80
N TYR A 623 -21.60 26.38 -0.61
CA TYR A 623 -21.88 27.27 0.50
C TYR A 623 -21.65 26.58 1.85
N TYR A 624 -22.30 25.45 2.13
CA TYR A 624 -22.12 24.77 3.43
C TYR A 624 -20.72 24.20 3.63
N ASN A 625 -20.01 23.83 2.56
CA ASN A 625 -18.67 23.25 2.66
C ASN A 625 -17.59 24.32 2.93
N ASN A 626 -17.82 25.55 2.46
CA ASN A 626 -16.83 26.65 2.47
C ASN A 626 -17.21 27.87 3.33
N SER A 627 -18.44 27.97 3.81
CA SER A 627 -18.89 29.10 4.63
C SER A 627 -18.24 29.13 6.01
N LEU A 628 -17.93 30.35 6.45
CA LEU A 628 -17.50 30.72 7.80
C LEU A 628 -18.59 31.50 8.55
N ASP A 629 -19.83 31.48 8.07
CA ASP A 629 -20.94 32.24 8.67
C ASP A 629 -21.86 31.40 9.54
N MET A 630 -21.52 30.13 9.76
CA MET A 630 -22.34 29.18 10.48
C MET A 630 -21.56 28.44 11.56
N ASP A 631 -22.15 28.34 12.74
CA ASP A 631 -21.63 27.65 13.92
C ASP A 631 -22.26 26.27 14.17
N ILE A 632 -22.90 25.71 13.15
CA ILE A 632 -23.51 24.37 13.18
C ILE A 632 -22.53 23.27 12.74
N GLU A 633 -22.83 22.00 13.03
CA GLU A 633 -22.02 20.87 12.53
C GLU A 633 -22.03 20.80 11.00
N GLY A 634 -23.20 21.05 10.41
CA GLY A 634 -23.42 21.11 8.97
C GLY A 634 -24.81 20.62 8.59
N VAL A 635 -24.93 20.00 7.43
CA VAL A 635 -26.22 19.57 6.86
C VAL A 635 -26.18 18.13 6.38
N VAL A 636 -27.35 17.50 6.33
CA VAL A 636 -27.59 16.23 5.65
C VAL A 636 -28.50 16.50 4.47
N LEU A 637 -27.96 16.28 3.28
CA LEU A 637 -28.72 16.24 2.04
C LEU A 637 -29.40 14.87 1.95
N GLN A 638 -30.70 14.87 1.68
CA GLN A 638 -31.51 13.67 1.51
C GLN A 638 -32.32 13.82 0.23
N ASP A 639 -32.13 12.94 -0.74
CA ASP A 639 -32.91 12.96 -1.99
C ASP A 639 -34.32 12.36 -1.78
N LYS A 640 -35.14 12.39 -2.82
CA LYS A 640 -36.50 11.82 -2.80
C LYS A 640 -36.53 10.32 -2.48
N ASN A 641 -35.48 9.58 -2.85
CA ASN A 641 -35.33 8.15 -2.58
C ASN A 641 -34.60 7.85 -1.25
N ASN A 642 -34.41 8.86 -0.40
CA ASN A 642 -33.74 8.78 0.91
C ASN A 642 -32.24 8.48 0.84
N LYS A 643 -31.60 8.65 -0.32
CA LYS A 643 -30.14 8.64 -0.43
C LYS A 643 -29.59 9.87 0.28
N MET A 644 -28.64 9.65 1.19
CA MET A 644 -28.11 10.69 2.06
C MET A 644 -26.64 11.00 1.78
N LEU A 645 -26.31 12.29 1.82
CA LEU A 645 -24.94 12.81 1.81
C LEU A 645 -24.82 13.88 2.89
N LYS A 646 -23.71 13.94 3.63
CA LYS A 646 -23.51 14.99 4.64
C LYS A 646 -22.42 15.97 4.26
N ILE A 647 -22.61 17.21 4.66
CA ILE A 647 -21.63 18.28 4.51
C ILE A 647 -21.33 18.81 5.91
N LYS A 648 -20.04 18.89 6.25
CA LYS A 648 -19.58 19.45 7.52
C LYS A 648 -18.98 20.83 7.26
N THR A 649 -19.40 21.81 8.06
CA THR A 649 -18.93 23.20 7.96
C THR A 649 -17.45 23.33 8.29
N ILE A 650 -16.83 24.43 7.86
CA ILE A 650 -15.47 24.78 8.27
C ILE A 650 -15.38 24.92 9.80
N PHE A 651 -16.39 25.51 10.43
CA PHE A 651 -16.47 25.66 11.88
C PHE A 651 -16.30 24.32 12.61
N TYR A 652 -17.14 23.33 12.26
CA TYR A 652 -17.07 22.00 12.86
C TYR A 652 -15.76 21.28 12.59
N LYS A 653 -15.30 21.32 11.33
CA LYS A 653 -14.03 20.71 10.90
C LYS A 653 -12.86 21.25 11.72
N THR A 654 -12.83 22.57 11.95
CA THR A 654 -11.82 23.27 12.74
C THR A 654 -11.86 22.84 14.21
N LYS A 655 -13.03 22.86 14.87
CA LYS A 655 -13.17 22.44 16.27
C LYS A 655 -12.80 20.97 16.49
N LYS A 656 -13.16 20.10 15.53
CA LYS A 656 -12.77 18.68 15.58
C LYS A 656 -11.26 18.48 15.49
N LEU A 657 -10.57 19.27 14.65
CA LEU A 657 -9.10 19.25 14.57
C LEU A 657 -8.47 19.79 15.86
N LEU A 658 -8.97 20.90 16.40
CA LEU A 658 -8.51 21.48 17.67
C LEU A 658 -8.60 20.49 18.83
N ARG A 659 -9.73 19.79 18.95
CA ARG A 659 -9.90 18.70 19.93
C ARG A 659 -8.87 17.59 19.75
N SER A 660 -8.56 17.22 18.51
CA SER A 660 -7.53 16.21 18.25
C SER A 660 -6.15 16.68 18.69
N LEU A 661 -5.84 17.97 18.46
CA LEU A 661 -4.58 18.58 18.86
C LEU A 661 -4.45 18.65 20.39
N SER A 662 -5.53 19.00 21.10
CA SER A 662 -5.55 19.10 22.56
C SER A 662 -5.26 17.77 23.27
N TYR A 663 -5.57 16.63 22.64
CA TYR A 663 -5.21 15.30 23.19
C TYR A 663 -3.77 14.88 22.92
N SER A 664 -3.13 15.42 21.88
CA SER A 664 -1.85 14.93 21.38
C SER A 664 -0.63 15.75 21.83
N ASN A 665 -0.85 16.97 22.35
CA ASN A 665 0.18 17.96 22.72
C ASN A 665 1.25 18.21 21.63
N ASN A 666 0.98 17.86 20.38
CA ASN A 666 1.90 17.99 19.25
C ASN A 666 1.30 18.91 18.18
N ILE A 667 1.85 20.12 18.05
CA ILE A 667 1.45 21.04 17.00
C ILE A 667 2.19 20.66 15.71
N LYS A 668 1.62 19.75 14.93
CA LYS A 668 1.98 19.56 13.52
C LYS A 668 0.77 19.90 12.67
N VAL A 669 1.00 20.49 11.49
CA VAL A 669 -0.07 20.66 10.51
C VAL A 669 -0.61 19.27 10.20
N VAL A 670 -1.89 19.04 10.51
CA VAL A 670 -2.54 17.78 10.20
C VAL A 670 -2.71 17.72 8.69
N GLU A 671 -1.80 17.06 8.00
CA GLU A 671 -1.92 16.75 6.57
C GLU A 671 -2.96 15.65 6.39
N ASN A 672 -4.23 16.04 6.52
CA ASN A 672 -5.35 15.17 6.23
C ASN A 672 -6.15 15.78 5.07
N PRO A 673 -6.17 15.14 3.88
CA PRO A 673 -6.80 15.67 2.67
C PRO A 673 -8.32 15.86 2.81
N TYR A 674 -8.95 15.27 3.84
CA TYR A 674 -10.38 15.38 4.12
C TYR A 674 -10.79 16.71 4.76
N TYR A 675 -9.83 17.48 5.26
CA TYR A 675 -10.07 18.81 5.80
C TYR A 675 -9.62 19.85 4.79
N THR A 676 -10.48 20.82 4.51
CA THR A 676 -10.14 21.95 3.63
C THR A 676 -8.87 22.64 4.15
N VAL A 677 -8.06 23.20 3.25
CA VAL A 677 -6.86 23.97 3.63
C VAL A 677 -7.23 25.03 4.67
N THR A 678 -8.35 25.72 4.46
CA THR A 678 -8.91 26.70 5.40
C THR A 678 -9.12 26.13 6.80
N ALA A 679 -9.82 24.99 6.95
CA ALA A 679 -10.07 24.41 8.27
C ALA A 679 -8.77 23.97 8.98
N ARG A 680 -7.79 23.46 8.23
CA ARG A 680 -6.47 23.07 8.77
C ARG A 680 -5.69 24.29 9.24
N SER A 681 -5.64 25.34 8.44
CA SER A 681 -4.95 26.59 8.77
C SER A 681 -5.58 27.28 9.97
N LEU A 682 -6.92 27.35 10.03
CA LEU A 682 -7.63 27.92 11.18
C LEU A 682 -7.39 27.12 12.47
N ALA A 683 -7.42 25.78 12.40
CA ALA A 683 -7.14 24.95 13.56
C ALA A 683 -5.70 25.12 14.05
N PHE A 684 -4.73 25.28 13.14
CA PHE A 684 -3.34 25.54 13.49
C PHE A 684 -3.16 26.90 14.17
N LEU A 685 -3.77 27.96 13.63
CA LEU A 685 -3.71 29.30 14.21
C LEU A 685 -4.36 29.36 15.59
N ALA A 686 -5.57 28.81 15.72
CA ALA A 686 -6.27 28.76 17.00
C ALA A 686 -5.51 27.91 18.03
N ALA A 687 -4.92 26.78 17.65
CA ALA A 687 -4.11 25.97 18.56
C ALA A 687 -2.86 26.74 19.04
N LYS A 688 -2.20 27.47 18.14
CA LYS A 688 -1.02 28.29 18.47
C LYS A 688 -1.37 29.39 19.47
N ASP A 689 -2.50 30.05 19.29
CA ASP A 689 -2.97 31.10 20.21
C ASP A 689 -3.34 30.53 21.58
N LEU A 690 -4.13 29.45 21.62
CA LEU A 690 -4.50 28.78 22.87
C LEU A 690 -3.28 28.29 23.66
N ILE A 691 -2.23 27.82 22.98
CA ILE A 691 -0.99 27.36 23.62
C ILE A 691 -0.18 28.53 24.17
N ARG A 692 -0.06 29.64 23.44
CA ARG A 692 0.59 30.86 23.94
C ARG A 692 -0.05 31.36 25.24
N ASN A 693 -1.35 31.16 25.37
CA ASN A 693 -2.15 31.60 26.52
C ASN A 693 -2.37 30.50 27.58
N ASN A 694 -1.71 29.33 27.49
CA ASN A 694 -1.90 28.18 28.39
C ASN A 694 -3.37 27.74 28.56
N ASN A 695 -4.18 27.82 27.51
CA ASN A 695 -5.63 27.54 27.51
C ASN A 695 -6.01 26.44 26.51
N LEU A 696 -5.12 25.50 26.17
CA LEU A 696 -5.40 24.45 25.17
C LEU A 696 -6.56 23.52 25.59
N ASP A 697 -6.81 23.38 26.88
CA ASP A 697 -7.95 22.68 27.47
C ASP A 697 -9.30 23.37 27.17
N LYS A 698 -9.29 24.68 26.86
CA LYS A 698 -10.47 25.48 26.47
C LYS A 698 -10.71 25.54 24.96
N TRP A 699 -10.18 24.58 24.21
CA TRP A 699 -10.36 24.51 22.74
C TRP A 699 -11.83 24.52 22.30
N ASN A 700 -12.74 24.07 23.17
CA ASN A 700 -14.18 24.03 22.92
C ASN A 700 -14.86 25.40 23.06
N ASP A 701 -14.22 26.39 23.70
CA ASP A 701 -14.76 27.74 23.89
C ASP A 701 -14.50 28.64 22.67
N ILE A 702 -13.68 28.20 21.70
CA ILE A 702 -13.47 28.92 20.43
C ILE A 702 -14.82 29.11 19.70
N THR A 703 -15.15 30.37 19.46
CA THR A 703 -16.38 30.83 18.80
C THR A 703 -16.18 31.00 17.30
N LEU A 704 -17.28 31.20 16.57
CA LEU A 704 -17.22 31.50 15.14
C LEU A 704 -16.51 32.84 14.86
N ASN A 705 -16.69 33.83 15.74
CA ASN A 705 -16.05 35.14 15.62
C ASN A 705 -14.53 35.02 15.75
N ASP A 706 -14.04 34.19 16.69
CA ASP A 706 -12.60 33.92 16.82
C ASP A 706 -12.03 33.31 15.53
N LEU A 707 -12.74 32.35 14.92
CA LEU A 707 -12.33 31.77 13.64
C LEU A 707 -12.34 32.80 12.50
N LYS A 708 -13.29 33.74 12.48
CA LYS A 708 -13.32 34.84 11.51
C LYS A 708 -12.10 35.76 11.69
N GLU A 709 -11.69 36.06 12.91
CA GLU A 709 -10.46 36.83 13.18
C GLU A 709 -9.21 36.09 12.70
N TYR A 710 -9.06 34.79 13.01
CA TYR A 710 -7.94 34.00 12.47
C TYR A 710 -7.96 33.95 10.94
N TYR A 711 -9.14 33.86 10.32
CA TYR A 711 -9.26 33.85 8.86
C TYR A 711 -8.78 35.16 8.22
N LYS A 712 -9.01 36.32 8.85
CA LYS A 712 -8.47 37.60 8.38
C LYS A 712 -6.94 37.57 8.32
N THR A 713 -6.29 36.94 9.30
CA THR A 713 -4.82 36.82 9.32
C THR A 713 -4.26 35.90 8.23
N LEU A 714 -5.08 35.02 7.64
CA LEU A 714 -4.69 34.16 6.51
C LEU A 714 -4.78 34.86 5.15
N LYS A 715 -5.49 35.99 5.06
CA LYS A 715 -5.65 36.78 3.82
C LYS A 715 -4.60 37.88 3.66
N LEU A 716 -3.80 38.13 4.70
CA LEU A 716 -2.60 38.96 4.71
C LEU A 716 -1.39 38.09 4.38
#